data_AF-A0A9D4VDJ8-F1
#
_entry.id   AF-A0A9D4VDJ8-F1
#
_cell.length_a   1.000
_cell.length_b   1.000
_cell.length_c   1.000
_cell.angle_alpha   90.00
_cell.angle_beta   90.00
_cell.angle_gamma   90.00
#
_symmetry.space_group_name_H-M   'P 1'
#
loop_
_entity.id
_entity.type
_entity.pdbx_description
1 polymer ?
#
loop_
_entity_poly.entity_id
_entity_poly.type
_entity_poly.pdbx_seq_one_letter_code
_entity_poly.pdbx_strand_id
1 'polypeptide(L)'
;MAAFWRAHRAGIAITITRLRYSRSLPRARCISYHDTDHQEQSDDELSSMAKDLNISRLHLAEKVLRQSIKESEGKLGAGINGAFLDAYTCANWSVKEGYACNNAGVMPCTSCDLVCYCSAECKEENLGEHNLCCHLAAGRTGSTAAAFQNAPTKKRTILRAESDFVWGNIPAYGILPQNFRANGISHNLTLCFCASGDLRNVVETVCQLPVKFNAEVTIYINDHNPIIMARNFLMLKLLQTYGSDALDANIALWYSAAMTHEQSVVIDGVVIHTLKSTAAGCADKDLHVNFPAPGRSSIHVSDGSKLWPVLACMTGSRSSKEEMWSSRSEKVKSALKSDCKMACLRPSHQVAWKEFRKRGLLLPFGAYNASHSVPNKFLFHPSSGWLPHADANPLSGWDVMSVLATGSRIGLPEADIFGSFFFHARTKLSAFLERLQTCEIHLKLSCKEASLLAEELAFRQVALHCIDSSNLADLNYGGLAKVLCDWGPLLDKASVLPPSLITYFMNWLYTMDTAFPHEEITLSKLTWADVHSAVALINSKGSMCAEKLKSLLELGNSHGNLSLLDYFHDFTPLFKDYLRSLHANVDARRVGLSRRRKHLVVPHRLSVDIDDFGGIPGKAASYDRCYYDCMIGDLTFTEQFVEWGLNSSCVR
;
A
#
# COMPACT_ATOMS: atom_id res chain seq x y z
N MET A 1 -22.77 -24.36 -21.09
CA MET A 1 -22.91 -22.89 -21.06
C MET A 1 -24.36 -22.39 -20.88
N ALA A 2 -25.36 -22.88 -21.63
CA ALA A 2 -26.77 -22.41 -21.49
C ALA A 2 -27.48 -22.82 -20.17
N ALA A 3 -26.99 -23.84 -19.45
CA ALA A 3 -27.50 -24.23 -18.13
C ALA A 3 -26.92 -23.37 -16.97
N PHE A 4 -25.72 -22.81 -17.15
CA PHE A 4 -25.07 -21.95 -16.16
C PHE A 4 -25.71 -20.55 -16.12
N TRP A 5 -26.12 -20.04 -17.30
CA TRP A 5 -26.90 -18.81 -17.42
C TRP A 5 -28.32 -18.89 -16.83
N ARG A 6 -28.89 -20.11 -16.63
CA ARG A 6 -30.19 -20.27 -15.96
C ARG A 6 -30.08 -20.15 -14.44
N ALA A 7 -28.93 -20.49 -13.84
CA ALA A 7 -28.70 -20.30 -12.41
C ALA A 7 -28.47 -18.82 -12.05
N HIS A 8 -27.84 -18.04 -12.93
CA HIS A 8 -27.57 -16.62 -12.71
C HIS A 8 -28.80 -15.71 -12.97
N ARG A 9 -29.85 -16.21 -13.66
CA ARG A 9 -31.11 -15.50 -13.94
C ARG A 9 -32.28 -15.86 -13.01
N ALA A 10 -32.12 -16.83 -12.10
CA ALA A 10 -33.13 -17.12 -11.09
C ALA A 10 -33.06 -16.08 -9.97
N GLY A 11 -33.65 -14.91 -10.21
CA GLY A 11 -33.77 -13.84 -9.23
C GLY A 11 -34.45 -14.34 -7.95
N ILE A 12 -33.69 -14.33 -6.85
CA ILE A 12 -34.26 -14.36 -5.51
C ILE A 12 -34.67 -12.92 -5.20
N ALA A 13 -35.90 -12.58 -5.57
CA ALA A 13 -36.59 -11.44 -4.98
C ALA A 13 -36.82 -11.79 -3.49
N ILE A 14 -36.04 -11.19 -2.60
CA ILE A 14 -36.25 -11.29 -1.15
C ILE A 14 -37.40 -10.34 -0.80
N THR A 15 -38.57 -10.90 -0.52
CA THR A 15 -39.69 -10.15 0.04
C THR A 15 -39.38 -9.78 1.49
N ILE A 16 -39.36 -8.49 1.75
CA ILE A 16 -39.11 -7.85 3.05
C ILE A 16 -40.30 -8.03 3.99
N THR A 17 -40.07 -8.52 5.21
CA THR A 17 -40.94 -8.21 6.36
C THR A 17 -40.31 -7.03 7.11
N ARG A 18 -40.94 -5.85 7.01
CA ARG A 18 -40.52 -4.60 7.67
C ARG A 18 -40.55 -4.77 9.20
N LEU A 19 -39.41 -4.65 9.87
CA LEU A 19 -39.37 -4.14 11.24
C LEU A 19 -39.24 -2.62 11.19
N ARG A 20 -40.32 -1.92 11.56
CA ARG A 20 -40.33 -0.46 11.76
C ARG A 20 -39.51 -0.15 13.01
N TYR A 21 -38.43 0.62 12.87
CA TYR A 21 -37.90 1.42 13.98
C TYR A 21 -38.10 2.90 13.68
N SER A 22 -38.71 3.59 14.64
CA SER A 22 -39.10 4.99 14.56
C SER A 22 -37.87 5.90 14.64
N ARG A 23 -37.94 7.01 13.90
CA ARG A 23 -36.99 8.12 13.99
C ARG A 23 -37.14 8.83 15.33
N SER A 24 -36.06 8.88 16.08
CA SER A 24 -35.73 10.01 16.95
C SER A 24 -34.23 10.05 17.20
N LEU A 25 -33.58 11.10 16.70
CA LEU A 25 -32.20 11.46 17.06
C LEU A 25 -32.15 11.96 18.51
N PRO A 26 -31.10 11.62 19.26
CA PRO A 26 -30.49 12.62 20.13
C PRO A 26 -28.99 12.80 19.88
N ARG A 27 -28.53 13.98 20.31
CA ARG A 27 -27.19 14.56 20.17
C ARG A 27 -26.08 13.73 20.81
N ALA A 28 -24.89 13.92 20.25
CA ALA A 28 -23.57 13.47 20.67
C ALA A 28 -23.33 13.40 22.20
N ARG A 29 -22.80 12.26 22.65
CA ARG A 29 -21.88 12.11 23.80
C ARG A 29 -20.98 10.89 23.58
N CYS A 30 -19.68 11.06 23.85
CA CYS A 30 -18.69 9.98 23.94
C CYS A 30 -19.14 8.95 24.98
N ILE A 31 -19.04 7.65 24.65
CA ILE A 31 -19.13 6.56 25.63
C ILE A 31 -18.06 5.51 25.28
N SER A 32 -17.26 5.17 26.30
CA SER A 32 -16.25 4.13 26.36
C SER A 32 -16.82 2.74 26.16
N TYR A 33 -16.15 1.88 25.39
CA TYR A 33 -16.51 0.48 25.19
C TYR A 33 -15.99 -0.39 26.33
N HIS A 34 -16.92 -0.89 27.16
CA HIS A 34 -16.74 -2.09 27.99
C HIS A 34 -17.89 -3.05 27.69
N ASP A 35 -17.51 -4.33 27.49
CA ASP A 35 -18.27 -5.59 27.56
C ASP A 35 -19.67 -5.70 26.95
N THR A 36 -19.83 -6.72 26.08
CA THR A 36 -20.87 -7.75 26.27
C THR A 36 -20.60 -9.01 25.43
N ASP A 37 -20.77 -10.15 26.09
CA ASP A 37 -20.83 -11.55 25.62
C ASP A 37 -21.77 -11.78 24.43
N HIS A 38 -21.30 -12.53 23.42
CA HIS A 38 -22.14 -13.33 22.52
C HIS A 38 -21.30 -14.49 21.93
N GLN A 39 -21.40 -15.70 22.51
CA GLN A 39 -20.58 -16.85 22.08
C GLN A 39 -21.38 -18.14 21.75
N GLU A 40 -22.68 -18.06 21.46
CA GLU A 40 -23.50 -19.26 21.14
C GLU A 40 -24.24 -19.22 19.78
N GLN A 41 -23.93 -18.28 18.87
CA GLN A 41 -24.68 -18.12 17.60
C GLN A 41 -24.00 -18.68 16.33
N SER A 42 -22.75 -19.17 16.38
CA SER A 42 -21.99 -19.48 15.16
C SER A 42 -22.37 -20.78 14.44
N ASP A 43 -22.87 -21.80 15.16
CA ASP A 43 -23.21 -23.09 14.55
C ASP A 43 -24.60 -23.10 13.91
N ASP A 44 -25.53 -22.31 14.45
CA ASP A 44 -26.89 -22.19 13.90
C ASP A 44 -26.95 -21.30 12.65
N GLU A 45 -26.07 -20.30 12.51
CA GLU A 45 -26.03 -19.45 11.32
C GLU A 45 -25.51 -20.17 10.07
N LEU A 46 -24.53 -21.07 10.19
CA LEU A 46 -24.05 -21.91 9.08
C LEU A 46 -25.11 -22.94 8.65
N SER A 47 -25.85 -23.50 9.60
CA SER A 47 -26.95 -24.45 9.36
C SER A 47 -28.18 -23.76 8.76
N SER A 48 -28.47 -22.53 9.19
CA SER A 48 -29.49 -21.63 8.67
C SER A 48 -29.20 -21.20 7.23
N MET A 49 -27.97 -20.76 6.94
CA MET A 49 -27.53 -20.38 5.59
C MET A 49 -27.56 -21.55 4.59
N ALA A 50 -27.29 -22.78 5.04
CA ALA A 50 -27.40 -23.98 4.21
C ALA A 50 -28.87 -24.36 3.92
N LYS A 51 -29.79 -24.10 4.87
CA LYS A 51 -31.23 -24.31 4.71
C LYS A 51 -31.85 -23.28 3.75
N ASP A 52 -31.41 -22.04 3.81
CA ASP A 52 -31.93 -20.94 2.96
C ASP A 52 -31.47 -21.03 1.49
N LEU A 53 -30.37 -21.73 1.21
CA LEU A 53 -29.85 -21.91 -0.15
C LEU A 53 -30.40 -23.15 -0.88
N ASN A 54 -31.22 -23.99 -0.22
CA ASN A 54 -31.68 -25.27 -0.74
C ASN A 54 -30.53 -26.14 -1.36
N ILE A 55 -29.32 -26.03 -0.81
CA ILE A 55 -28.16 -26.82 -1.24
C ILE A 55 -28.20 -28.13 -0.46
N SER A 56 -28.96 -29.10 -0.96
CA SER A 56 -29.01 -30.47 -0.43
C SER A 56 -27.67 -31.24 -0.55
N ARG A 57 -26.60 -30.59 -1.02
CA ARG A 57 -25.29 -31.19 -1.33
C ARG A 57 -24.13 -30.21 -1.10
N LEU A 58 -23.83 -29.86 0.16
CA LEU A 58 -22.57 -29.18 0.55
C LEU A 58 -21.34 -29.84 -0.09
N HIS A 59 -21.32 -31.18 -0.15
CA HIS A 59 -20.26 -31.95 -0.82
C HIS A 59 -20.15 -31.66 -2.33
N LEU A 60 -21.27 -31.39 -3.01
CA LEU A 60 -21.26 -31.02 -4.44
C LEU A 60 -20.71 -29.60 -4.65
N ALA A 61 -21.10 -28.65 -3.79
CA ALA A 61 -20.56 -27.29 -3.82
C ALA A 61 -19.04 -27.29 -3.60
N GLU A 62 -18.57 -28.09 -2.63
CA GLU A 62 -17.14 -28.28 -2.40
C GLU A 62 -16.42 -28.93 -3.59
N LYS A 63 -17.03 -29.94 -4.21
CA LYS A 63 -16.46 -30.58 -5.41
C LYS A 63 -16.34 -29.59 -6.57
N VAL A 64 -17.36 -28.76 -6.80
CA VAL A 64 -17.36 -27.72 -7.84
C VAL A 64 -16.30 -26.67 -7.56
N LEU A 65 -16.18 -26.21 -6.30
CA LEU A 65 -15.15 -25.25 -5.91
C LEU A 65 -13.74 -25.81 -6.12
N ARG A 66 -13.47 -27.03 -5.66
CA ARG A 66 -12.17 -27.71 -5.87
C ARG A 66 -11.83 -27.84 -7.36
N GLN A 67 -12.83 -28.20 -8.18
CA GLN A 67 -12.65 -28.28 -9.62
C GLN A 67 -12.35 -26.91 -10.24
N SER A 68 -13.06 -25.86 -9.80
CA SER A 68 -12.86 -24.49 -10.30
C SER A 68 -11.48 -23.94 -9.93
N ILE A 69 -11.01 -24.23 -8.70
CA ILE A 69 -9.65 -23.88 -8.26
C ILE A 69 -8.63 -24.58 -9.16
N LYS A 70 -8.78 -25.90 -9.37
CA LYS A 70 -7.88 -26.68 -10.24
C LYS A 70 -7.86 -26.18 -11.69
N GLU A 71 -8.99 -25.70 -12.21
CA GLU A 71 -9.08 -25.12 -13.57
C GLU A 71 -8.43 -23.72 -13.68
N SER A 72 -8.26 -23.04 -12.55
CA SER A 72 -7.67 -21.71 -12.41
C SER A 72 -6.17 -21.75 -12.09
N GLU A 73 -5.65 -22.89 -11.62
CA GLU A 73 -4.21 -23.11 -11.42
C GLU A 73 -3.44 -22.88 -12.74
N GLY A 74 -2.33 -22.14 -12.66
CA GLY A 74 -1.55 -21.72 -13.83
C GLY A 74 -2.17 -20.60 -14.67
N LYS A 75 -3.32 -20.02 -14.25
CA LYS A 75 -4.01 -18.90 -14.95
C LYS A 75 -4.19 -17.67 -14.06
N LEU A 76 -3.29 -17.49 -13.09
CA LEU A 76 -3.36 -16.40 -12.12
C LEU A 76 -2.70 -15.11 -12.62
N GLY A 77 -2.16 -15.12 -13.83
CA GLY A 77 -1.53 -13.97 -14.45
C GLY A 77 -2.52 -12.87 -14.84
N ALA A 78 -2.00 -11.65 -14.98
CA ALA A 78 -2.76 -10.47 -15.37
C ALA A 78 -2.92 -10.31 -16.90
N GLY A 79 -2.40 -11.23 -17.68
CA GLY A 79 -2.46 -11.22 -19.14
C GLY A 79 -3.73 -11.85 -19.72
N ILE A 80 -3.73 -12.00 -21.04
CA ILE A 80 -4.82 -12.59 -21.80
C ILE A 80 -4.99 -14.05 -21.36
N ASN A 81 -6.23 -14.46 -21.07
CA ASN A 81 -6.58 -15.81 -20.60
C ASN A 81 -5.80 -16.28 -19.35
N GLY A 82 -5.38 -15.34 -18.49
CA GLY A 82 -4.66 -15.66 -17.25
C GLY A 82 -3.16 -15.88 -17.42
N ALA A 83 -2.60 -15.54 -18.60
CA ALA A 83 -1.16 -15.60 -18.83
C ALA A 83 -0.40 -14.61 -17.94
N PHE A 84 0.80 -14.98 -17.50
CA PHE A 84 1.65 -14.10 -16.69
C PHE A 84 2.22 -12.96 -17.53
N LEU A 85 2.24 -11.76 -16.95
CA LEU A 85 2.88 -10.61 -17.59
C LEU A 85 4.38 -10.58 -17.24
N ASP A 86 5.17 -11.36 -17.97
CA ASP A 86 6.65 -11.37 -17.85
C ASP A 86 7.33 -10.27 -18.68
N ALA A 87 6.63 -9.74 -19.67
CA ALA A 87 7.09 -8.67 -20.54
C ALA A 87 5.91 -7.77 -20.92
N TYR A 88 6.22 -6.61 -21.50
CA TYR A 88 5.19 -5.71 -22.01
C TYR A 88 4.49 -6.32 -23.22
N THR A 89 3.16 -6.19 -23.28
CA THR A 89 2.33 -6.79 -24.34
C THR A 89 1.95 -5.77 -25.40
N CYS A 90 1.61 -6.26 -26.60
CA CYS A 90 1.10 -5.42 -27.66
C CYS A 90 -0.25 -4.81 -27.24
N ALA A 91 -0.39 -3.49 -27.39
CA ALA A 91 -1.62 -2.77 -27.06
C ALA A 91 -2.77 -2.96 -28.07
N ASN A 92 -2.57 -3.80 -29.10
CA ASN A 92 -3.57 -4.05 -30.13
C ASN A 92 -4.56 -5.12 -29.66
N TRP A 93 -5.65 -4.67 -29.05
CA TRP A 93 -6.78 -5.49 -28.67
C TRP A 93 -8.08 -4.70 -28.83
N SER A 94 -9.19 -5.39 -29.07
CA SER A 94 -10.53 -4.83 -29.11
C SER A 94 -11.52 -5.78 -28.46
N VAL A 95 -12.22 -5.28 -27.43
CA VAL A 95 -13.28 -6.04 -26.75
C VAL A 95 -14.48 -6.27 -27.68
N LYS A 96 -14.74 -5.33 -28.60
CA LYS A 96 -15.87 -5.42 -29.53
C LYS A 96 -15.67 -6.55 -30.53
N GLU A 97 -14.46 -6.66 -31.05
CA GLU A 97 -14.08 -7.70 -32.02
C GLU A 97 -13.66 -9.02 -31.34
N GLY A 98 -13.58 -9.05 -30.00
CA GLY A 98 -13.13 -10.23 -29.26
C GLY A 98 -11.67 -10.60 -29.57
N TYR A 99 -10.85 -9.62 -29.94
CA TYR A 99 -9.48 -9.80 -30.39
C TYR A 99 -8.48 -9.21 -29.40
N ALA A 100 -7.37 -9.91 -29.17
CA ALA A 100 -6.23 -9.36 -28.46
C ALA A 100 -4.93 -9.98 -28.98
N CYS A 101 -3.98 -9.14 -29.37
CA CYS A 101 -2.66 -9.58 -29.79
C CYS A 101 -1.86 -10.12 -28.60
N ASN A 102 -1.35 -11.35 -28.72
CA ASN A 102 -0.56 -12.00 -27.67
C ASN A 102 0.95 -11.75 -27.80
N ASN A 103 1.39 -10.99 -28.80
CA ASN A 103 2.81 -10.73 -29.03
C ASN A 103 3.37 -9.70 -28.03
N ALA A 104 4.68 -9.77 -27.79
CA ALA A 104 5.38 -8.77 -26.99
C ALA A 104 5.35 -7.40 -27.70
N GLY A 105 5.11 -6.34 -26.93
CA GLY A 105 5.18 -4.97 -27.41
C GLY A 105 6.63 -4.49 -27.43
N VAL A 106 7.18 -4.25 -28.62
CA VAL A 106 8.60 -3.84 -28.81
C VAL A 106 8.75 -2.47 -29.46
N MET A 107 7.66 -1.93 -30.02
CA MET A 107 7.62 -0.64 -30.68
C MET A 107 6.80 0.35 -29.87
N PRO A 108 7.42 1.17 -28.99
CA PRO A 108 6.71 2.19 -28.23
C PRO A 108 6.10 3.25 -29.15
N CYS A 109 4.92 3.76 -28.79
CA CYS A 109 4.28 4.86 -29.50
C CYS A 109 4.98 6.18 -29.19
N THR A 110 5.79 6.67 -30.12
CA THR A 110 6.58 7.90 -29.98
C THR A 110 5.78 9.19 -29.74
N SER A 111 4.45 9.17 -29.93
CA SER A 111 3.61 10.35 -29.70
C SER A 111 3.11 10.47 -28.26
N CYS A 112 2.71 9.36 -27.64
CA CYS A 112 2.14 9.37 -26.28
C CYS A 112 3.06 8.78 -25.23
N ASP A 113 4.00 7.91 -25.66
CA ASP A 113 4.92 7.17 -24.81
C ASP A 113 4.23 6.37 -23.68
N LEU A 114 3.04 5.84 -23.96
CA LEU A 114 2.22 5.07 -23.00
C LEU A 114 1.97 3.62 -23.42
N VAL A 115 2.17 3.27 -24.69
CA VAL A 115 1.83 1.94 -25.22
C VAL A 115 2.93 1.46 -26.15
N CYS A 116 3.02 0.14 -26.32
CA CYS A 116 3.87 -0.52 -27.32
C CYS A 116 3.05 -1.42 -28.23
N TYR A 117 3.56 -1.61 -29.43
CA TYR A 117 3.02 -2.53 -30.42
C TYR A 117 4.07 -3.57 -30.81
N CYS A 118 3.65 -4.75 -31.26
CA CYS A 118 4.57 -5.74 -31.80
C CYS A 118 5.01 -5.42 -33.23
N SER A 119 4.21 -4.66 -33.98
CA SER A 119 4.46 -4.30 -35.38
C SER A 119 3.76 -3.00 -35.77
N ALA A 120 4.10 -2.47 -36.94
CA ALA A 120 3.46 -1.27 -37.50
C ALA A 120 1.99 -1.53 -37.85
N GLU A 121 1.68 -2.72 -38.35
CA GLU A 121 0.32 -3.15 -38.70
C GLU A 121 -0.58 -3.14 -37.45
N CYS A 122 -0.11 -3.72 -36.34
CA CYS A 122 -0.85 -3.70 -35.07
C CYS A 122 -1.08 -2.28 -34.53
N LYS A 123 -0.15 -1.36 -34.79
CA LYS A 123 -0.32 0.06 -34.44
C LYS A 123 -1.38 0.73 -35.29
N GLU A 124 -1.39 0.46 -36.60
CA GLU A 124 -2.38 1.00 -37.53
C GLU A 124 -3.79 0.46 -37.24
N GLU A 125 -3.93 -0.84 -37.00
CA GLU A 125 -5.20 -1.47 -36.62
C GLU A 125 -5.77 -0.89 -35.33
N ASN A 126 -4.93 -0.68 -34.32
CA ASN A 126 -5.35 -0.14 -33.03
C ASN A 126 -5.57 1.38 -33.04
N LEU A 127 -5.18 2.08 -34.12
CA LEU A 127 -5.19 3.54 -34.18
C LEU A 127 -6.56 4.11 -33.80
N GLY A 128 -7.67 3.51 -34.24
CA GLY A 128 -9.01 3.97 -33.92
C GLY A 128 -9.32 4.03 -32.41
N GLU A 129 -8.91 3.02 -31.65
CA GLU A 129 -9.11 2.97 -30.19
C GLU A 129 -8.06 3.82 -29.44
N HIS A 130 -6.82 3.86 -29.94
CA HIS A 130 -5.71 4.57 -29.30
C HIS A 130 -5.71 6.09 -29.52
N ASN A 131 -6.21 6.58 -30.67
CA ASN A 131 -6.01 7.94 -31.15
C ASN A 131 -6.39 9.03 -30.14
N LEU A 132 -7.52 8.86 -29.44
CA LEU A 132 -7.99 9.84 -28.45
C LEU A 132 -7.00 9.97 -27.29
N CYS A 133 -6.61 8.84 -26.68
CA CYS A 133 -5.63 8.83 -25.59
C CYS A 133 -4.27 9.34 -26.07
N CYS A 134 -3.88 8.99 -27.29
CA CYS A 134 -2.63 9.42 -27.90
C CYS A 134 -2.55 10.94 -28.07
N HIS A 135 -3.60 11.55 -28.63
CA HIS A 135 -3.68 12.99 -28.82
C HIS A 135 -3.69 13.79 -27.52
N LEU A 136 -4.40 13.28 -26.50
CA LEU A 136 -4.41 13.87 -25.16
C LEU A 136 -3.01 13.81 -24.52
N ALA A 137 -2.35 12.65 -24.60
CA ALA A 137 -1.01 12.43 -24.06
C ALA A 137 0.08 13.22 -24.81
N ALA A 138 -0.09 13.42 -26.11
CA ALA A 138 0.81 14.25 -26.93
C ALA A 138 0.62 15.76 -26.72
N GLY A 139 -0.34 16.19 -25.87
CA GLY A 139 -0.65 17.59 -25.63
C GLY A 139 -1.25 18.32 -26.83
N ARG A 140 -1.74 17.58 -27.84
CA ARG A 140 -2.27 18.14 -29.11
C ARG A 140 -3.68 18.70 -28.98
N THR A 141 -4.36 18.40 -27.87
CA THR A 141 -5.67 18.94 -27.54
C THR A 141 -5.50 20.10 -26.55
N GLY A 142 -5.69 21.36 -26.97
CA GLY A 142 -5.61 22.54 -26.09
C GLY A 142 -6.64 22.57 -24.93
N SER A 143 -7.51 21.57 -24.85
CA SER A 143 -8.62 21.47 -23.89
C SER A 143 -8.20 20.96 -22.49
N THR A 144 -7.13 20.18 -22.35
CA THR A 144 -6.77 19.58 -21.05
C THR A 144 -6.13 20.58 -20.09
N ALA A 145 -5.49 21.65 -20.55
CA ALA A 145 -5.05 22.71 -19.65
C ALA A 145 -6.26 23.54 -19.16
N ALA A 146 -7.14 23.95 -20.08
CA ALA A 146 -8.28 24.83 -19.79
C ALA A 146 -9.39 24.16 -18.95
N ALA A 147 -9.64 22.85 -19.10
CA ALA A 147 -10.64 22.14 -18.32
C ALA A 147 -10.24 21.96 -16.84
N PHE A 148 -8.93 21.84 -16.57
CA PHE A 148 -8.39 21.65 -15.22
C PHE A 148 -8.06 22.99 -14.53
N GLN A 149 -7.74 24.03 -15.29
CA GLN A 149 -7.58 25.41 -14.79
C GLN A 149 -8.89 26.02 -14.27
N ASN A 150 -10.05 25.52 -14.69
CA ASN A 150 -11.37 26.04 -14.31
C ASN A 150 -12.05 25.21 -13.19
N ALA A 151 -11.33 24.32 -12.51
CA ALA A 151 -11.88 23.59 -11.37
C ALA A 151 -12.19 24.58 -10.22
N PRO A 152 -13.44 24.65 -9.72
CA PRO A 152 -13.81 25.64 -8.72
C PRO A 152 -13.08 25.39 -7.40
N THR A 153 -12.29 26.36 -6.95
CA THR A 153 -11.64 26.45 -5.63
C THR A 153 -12.67 26.70 -4.52
N LYS A 154 -13.67 25.82 -4.37
CA LYS A 154 -14.55 25.89 -3.20
C LYS A 154 -13.81 25.31 -2.02
N LYS A 155 -13.35 26.18 -1.11
CA LYS A 155 -12.94 25.83 0.26
C LYS A 155 -14.13 25.14 0.94
N ARG A 156 -14.18 23.81 0.87
CA ARG A 156 -15.07 22.99 1.68
C ARG A 156 -14.23 22.40 2.79
N THR A 157 -14.65 22.63 4.03
CA THR A 157 -14.10 21.97 5.21
C THR A 157 -14.27 20.46 5.01
N ILE A 158 -13.18 19.77 4.67
CA ILE A 158 -13.20 18.31 4.56
C ILE A 158 -13.19 17.80 5.99
N LEU A 159 -14.38 17.40 6.47
CA LEU A 159 -14.44 16.48 7.60
C LEU A 159 -13.70 15.22 7.15
N ARG A 160 -12.57 14.94 7.81
CA ARG A 160 -11.76 13.75 7.60
C ARG A 160 -12.67 12.54 7.85
N ALA A 161 -13.18 11.94 6.78
CA ALA A 161 -13.81 10.63 6.89
C ALA A 161 -12.71 9.68 7.37
N GLU A 162 -12.99 8.95 8.44
CA GLU A 162 -12.15 7.84 8.89
C GLU A 162 -11.99 6.88 7.70
N SER A 163 -10.83 6.89 7.06
CA SER A 163 -10.50 5.99 5.97
C SER A 163 -9.32 5.14 6.40
N ASP A 164 -9.49 3.83 6.32
CA ASP A 164 -8.41 2.88 6.54
C ASP A 164 -7.32 3.09 5.47
N PHE A 165 -6.07 3.29 5.92
CA PHE A 165 -4.91 3.36 5.04
C PHE A 165 -4.45 1.94 4.71
N VAL A 166 -5.09 1.33 3.70
CA VAL A 166 -4.74 -0.02 3.22
C VAL A 166 -3.48 -0.08 2.36
N TRP A 167 -2.92 1.08 2.00
CA TRP A 167 -1.67 1.24 1.27
C TRP A 167 -0.74 2.17 2.05
N GLY A 168 0.55 1.88 2.05
CA GLY A 168 1.58 2.75 2.56
C GLY A 168 1.59 4.13 1.90
N ASN A 169 1.86 5.15 2.71
CA ASN A 169 1.87 6.57 2.32
C ASN A 169 3.28 7.18 2.28
N ILE A 170 4.32 6.35 2.43
CA ILE A 170 5.72 6.72 2.23
C ILE A 170 6.47 5.59 1.51
N PRO A 171 7.60 5.86 0.85
CA PRO A 171 8.39 4.84 0.18
C PRO A 171 8.79 3.70 1.11
N ALA A 172 8.73 2.47 0.61
CA ALA A 172 9.23 1.29 1.30
C ALA A 172 10.69 1.47 1.72
N TYR A 173 10.99 1.11 2.96
CA TYR A 173 12.35 1.08 3.48
C TYR A 173 12.58 -0.22 4.23
N GLY A 174 13.83 -0.66 4.25
CA GLY A 174 14.23 -1.83 5.02
C GLY A 174 14.77 -1.43 6.39
N ILE A 175 14.65 -2.32 7.36
CA ILE A 175 15.09 -2.08 8.74
C ILE A 175 16.44 -2.74 9.08
N LEU A 176 17.22 -3.07 8.04
CA LEU A 176 18.57 -3.61 8.18
C LEU A 176 19.62 -2.50 8.05
N PRO A 177 20.61 -2.41 8.93
CA PRO A 177 21.69 -1.43 8.83
C PRO A 177 22.43 -1.49 7.48
N GLN A 178 22.82 -0.34 6.92
CA GLN A 178 23.47 -0.25 5.60
C GLN A 178 24.74 -1.11 5.48
N ASN A 179 25.57 -1.14 6.53
CA ASN A 179 26.79 -1.96 6.58
C ASN A 179 26.49 -3.46 6.58
N PHE A 180 25.41 -3.88 7.24
CA PHE A 180 24.96 -5.27 7.23
C PHE A 180 24.47 -5.69 5.83
N ARG A 181 23.71 -4.82 5.15
CA ARG A 181 23.24 -5.06 3.78
C ARG A 181 24.39 -5.28 2.79
N ALA A 182 25.51 -4.57 2.97
CA ALA A 182 26.65 -4.66 2.06
C ALA A 182 27.49 -5.92 2.27
N ASN A 183 27.90 -6.23 3.51
CA ASN A 183 28.89 -7.28 3.80
C ASN A 183 28.65 -7.99 5.15
N GLY A 184 27.42 -7.96 5.67
CA GLY A 184 27.10 -8.52 6.99
C GLY A 184 27.38 -10.01 7.10
N ILE A 185 28.01 -10.41 8.21
CA ILE A 185 28.13 -11.82 8.60
C ILE A 185 26.75 -12.31 9.04
N SER A 186 26.36 -13.49 8.56
CA SER A 186 25.06 -14.08 8.92
C SER A 186 25.02 -14.43 10.40
N HIS A 187 23.96 -13.97 11.06
CA HIS A 187 23.59 -14.33 12.42
C HIS A 187 22.06 -14.28 12.51
N ASN A 188 21.51 -14.91 13.54
CA ASN A 188 20.06 -14.94 13.71
C ASN A 188 19.55 -13.52 13.95
N LEU A 189 18.50 -13.14 13.24
CA LEU A 189 17.90 -11.81 13.33
C LEU A 189 16.49 -11.91 13.88
N THR A 190 16.18 -11.02 14.81
CA THR A 190 14.81 -10.85 15.33
C THR A 190 14.38 -9.41 15.09
N LEU A 191 13.37 -9.23 14.25
CA LEU A 191 12.91 -7.94 13.76
C LEU A 191 11.45 -7.72 14.13
N CYS A 192 11.02 -6.48 14.30
CA CYS A 192 9.62 -6.17 14.61
C CYS A 192 9.12 -4.94 13.83
N PHE A 193 7.95 -5.11 13.20
CA PHE A 193 7.12 -4.03 12.66
C PHE A 193 5.88 -3.89 13.54
N CYS A 194 5.88 -2.88 14.40
CA CYS A 194 4.87 -2.74 15.46
C CYS A 194 3.48 -2.35 14.94
N ALA A 195 3.43 -1.63 13.83
CA ALA A 195 2.23 -1.12 13.17
C ALA A 195 2.41 -1.12 11.64
N SER A 196 2.36 -2.32 11.07
CA SER A 196 2.60 -2.63 9.66
C SER A 196 1.31 -2.50 8.85
N GLY A 197 1.03 -1.28 8.38
CA GLY A 197 -0.16 -0.96 7.56
C GLY A 197 -0.25 -1.74 6.24
N ASP A 198 0.87 -2.21 5.70
CA ASP A 198 0.95 -3.22 4.64
C ASP A 198 2.31 -3.96 4.71
N LEU A 199 2.60 -4.83 3.73
CA LEU A 199 3.83 -5.64 3.71
C LEU A 199 5.04 -4.95 3.06
N ARG A 200 4.94 -3.70 2.57
CA ARG A 200 6.01 -3.11 1.72
C ARG A 200 7.36 -3.04 2.43
N ASN A 201 7.38 -2.65 3.71
CA ASN A 201 8.60 -2.56 4.52
C ASN A 201 9.16 -3.96 4.86
N VAL A 202 8.28 -4.95 5.06
CA VAL A 202 8.68 -6.35 5.28
C VAL A 202 9.34 -6.92 4.02
N VAL A 203 8.69 -6.73 2.86
CA VAL A 203 9.20 -7.12 1.54
C VAL A 203 10.56 -6.47 1.29
N GLU A 204 10.66 -5.16 1.49
CA GLU A 204 11.89 -4.41 1.28
C GLU A 204 13.02 -4.89 2.22
N THR A 205 12.71 -5.12 3.50
CA THR A 205 13.67 -5.64 4.49
C THR A 205 14.22 -7.01 4.09
N VAL A 206 13.34 -7.94 3.71
CA VAL A 206 13.76 -9.30 3.33
C VAL A 206 14.54 -9.31 2.01
N CYS A 207 14.17 -8.47 1.05
CA CYS A 207 14.90 -8.32 -0.21
C CYS A 207 16.31 -7.74 -0.02
N GLN A 208 16.55 -7.06 1.11
CA GLN A 208 17.84 -6.45 1.45
C GLN A 208 18.76 -7.38 2.25
N LEU A 209 18.33 -8.60 2.57
CA LEU A 209 19.20 -9.59 3.20
C LEU A 209 20.41 -9.88 2.28
N PRO A 210 21.62 -10.04 2.84
CA PRO A 210 22.81 -10.37 2.05
C PRO A 210 22.59 -11.62 1.18
N VAL A 211 23.15 -11.62 -0.04
CA VAL A 211 22.96 -12.72 -1.01
C VAL A 211 23.28 -14.08 -0.41
N LYS A 212 24.38 -14.17 0.37
CA LYS A 212 24.84 -15.39 1.05
C LYS A 212 24.33 -15.56 2.49
N PHE A 213 23.23 -14.90 2.83
CA PHE A 213 22.66 -14.99 4.17
C PHE A 213 22.18 -16.42 4.47
N ASN A 214 22.64 -17.01 5.57
CA ASN A 214 22.38 -18.43 5.90
C ASN A 214 21.96 -18.67 7.36
N ALA A 215 21.50 -17.65 8.07
CA ALA A 215 20.99 -17.74 9.43
C ALA A 215 19.45 -17.63 9.47
N GLU A 216 18.87 -17.73 10.67
CA GLU A 216 17.42 -17.60 10.89
C GLU A 216 17.01 -16.12 10.95
N VAL A 217 15.85 -15.77 10.39
CA VAL A 217 15.21 -14.47 10.61
C VAL A 217 13.81 -14.65 11.17
N THR A 218 13.56 -14.21 12.40
CA THR A 218 12.21 -14.07 12.94
C THR A 218 11.72 -12.63 12.75
N ILE A 219 10.58 -12.45 12.11
CA ILE A 219 9.95 -11.14 11.87
C ILE A 219 8.58 -11.09 12.50
N TYR A 220 8.39 -10.21 13.49
CA TYR A 220 7.08 -9.90 14.05
C TYR A 220 6.41 -8.81 13.21
N ILE A 221 5.19 -9.07 12.75
CA ILE A 221 4.39 -8.16 11.91
C ILE A 221 3.06 -7.93 12.63
N ASN A 222 2.81 -6.70 13.08
CA ASN A 222 1.63 -6.37 13.86
C ASN A 222 0.87 -5.19 13.30
N ASP A 223 -0.45 -5.22 13.41
CA ASP A 223 -1.33 -4.07 13.20
C ASP A 223 -2.61 -4.28 14.03
N HIS A 224 -3.10 -3.22 14.66
CA HIS A 224 -4.31 -3.30 15.48
C HIS A 224 -5.58 -3.47 14.62
N ASN A 225 -5.53 -3.09 13.34
CA ASN A 225 -6.64 -3.20 12.42
C ASN A 225 -6.72 -4.63 11.83
N PRO A 226 -7.79 -5.39 12.10
CA PRO A 226 -7.91 -6.77 11.63
C PRO A 226 -8.10 -6.86 10.11
N ILE A 227 -8.61 -5.83 9.43
CA ILE A 227 -8.72 -5.80 7.97
C ILE A 227 -7.34 -5.75 7.33
N ILE A 228 -6.45 -4.90 7.87
CA ILE A 228 -5.06 -4.80 7.41
C ILE A 228 -4.34 -6.13 7.63
N MET A 229 -4.42 -6.68 8.84
CA MET A 229 -3.69 -7.90 9.17
C MET A 229 -4.23 -9.13 8.40
N ALA A 230 -5.54 -9.22 8.17
CA ALA A 230 -6.13 -10.27 7.35
C ALA A 230 -5.65 -10.20 5.88
N ARG A 231 -5.51 -8.99 5.33
CA ARG A 231 -4.95 -8.78 3.97
C ARG A 231 -3.47 -9.17 3.90
N ASN A 232 -2.67 -8.75 4.88
CA ASN A 232 -1.25 -9.10 4.98
C ASN A 232 -1.07 -10.62 5.06
N PHE A 233 -1.86 -11.29 5.91
CA PHE A 233 -1.90 -12.74 5.98
C PHE A 233 -2.27 -13.38 4.63
N LEU A 234 -3.33 -12.90 3.96
CA LEU A 234 -3.81 -13.47 2.71
C LEU A 234 -2.78 -13.36 1.58
N MET A 235 -2.07 -12.23 1.48
CA MET A 235 -0.97 -12.04 0.53
C MET A 235 0.15 -13.07 0.75
N LEU A 236 0.61 -13.22 2.00
CA LEU A 236 1.62 -14.21 2.35
C LEU A 236 1.15 -15.64 2.09
N LYS A 237 -0.12 -15.94 2.41
CA LYS A 237 -0.72 -17.27 2.22
C LYS A 237 -0.85 -17.64 0.74
N LEU A 238 -1.15 -16.68 -0.13
CA LEU A 238 -1.16 -16.88 -1.58
C LEU A 238 0.23 -17.24 -2.11
N LEU A 239 1.26 -16.49 -1.70
CA LEU A 239 2.66 -16.78 -2.07
C LEU A 239 3.09 -18.15 -1.54
N GLN A 240 2.70 -18.50 -0.31
CA GLN A 240 2.98 -19.80 0.29
C GLN A 240 2.31 -20.96 -0.47
N THR A 241 1.10 -20.75 -0.98
CA THR A 241 0.31 -21.81 -1.63
C THR A 241 0.66 -22.00 -3.10
N TYR A 242 0.89 -20.91 -3.84
CA TYR A 242 1.04 -20.94 -5.30
C TYR A 242 2.41 -20.46 -5.80
N GLY A 243 3.31 -20.05 -4.91
CA GLY A 243 4.66 -19.61 -5.30
C GLY A 243 4.62 -18.46 -6.31
N SER A 244 5.39 -18.60 -7.39
CA SER A 244 5.54 -17.60 -8.46
C SER A 244 4.23 -17.32 -9.21
N ASP A 245 3.30 -18.28 -9.23
CA ASP A 245 2.03 -18.11 -9.94
C ASP A 245 1.13 -17.09 -9.24
N ALA A 246 1.33 -16.85 -7.94
CA ALA A 246 0.55 -15.89 -7.17
C ALA A 246 1.05 -14.43 -7.28
N LEU A 247 2.11 -14.13 -8.04
CA LEU A 247 2.69 -12.77 -8.08
C LEU A 247 1.67 -11.74 -8.60
N ASP A 248 1.10 -11.96 -9.78
CA ASP A 248 0.14 -11.04 -10.40
C ASP A 248 -1.16 -10.94 -9.58
N ALA A 249 -1.63 -12.08 -9.03
CA ALA A 249 -2.77 -12.14 -8.14
C ALA A 249 -2.54 -11.36 -6.84
N ASN A 250 -1.32 -11.39 -6.28
CA ASN A 250 -0.93 -10.58 -5.12
C ASN A 250 -0.95 -9.09 -5.45
N ILE A 251 -0.44 -8.69 -6.61
CA ILE A 251 -0.47 -7.28 -7.05
C ILE A 251 -1.93 -6.81 -7.19
N ALA A 252 -2.80 -7.65 -7.78
CA ALA A 252 -4.22 -7.34 -7.91
C ALA A 252 -4.90 -7.23 -6.55
N LEU A 253 -4.65 -8.19 -5.63
CA LEU A 253 -5.15 -8.17 -4.26
C LEU A 253 -4.69 -6.92 -3.50
N TRP A 254 -3.45 -6.49 -3.71
CA TRP A 254 -2.87 -5.34 -3.03
C TRP A 254 -3.42 -4.02 -3.56
N TYR A 255 -3.31 -3.76 -4.86
CA TYR A 255 -3.45 -2.42 -5.44
C TYR A 255 -4.58 -2.26 -6.46
N SER A 256 -5.15 -3.35 -7.00
CA SER A 256 -6.20 -3.27 -8.02
C SER A 256 -7.58 -3.44 -7.42
N ALA A 257 -8.50 -2.57 -7.81
CA ALA A 257 -9.90 -2.61 -7.42
C ALA A 257 -10.66 -3.80 -8.04
N ALA A 258 -10.13 -4.37 -9.13
CA ALA A 258 -10.67 -5.57 -9.77
C ALA A 258 -9.56 -6.58 -10.08
N MET A 259 -9.98 -7.83 -10.27
CA MET A 259 -9.14 -8.98 -10.58
C MET A 259 -9.83 -9.84 -11.65
N THR A 260 -9.09 -10.83 -12.19
CA THR A 260 -9.68 -11.83 -13.07
C THR A 260 -10.57 -12.79 -12.28
N HIS A 261 -11.38 -13.58 -13.01
CA HIS A 261 -12.23 -14.58 -12.37
C HIS A 261 -11.38 -15.66 -11.67
N GLU A 262 -10.35 -16.13 -12.36
CA GLU A 262 -9.40 -17.16 -11.90
C GLU A 262 -8.69 -16.71 -10.61
N GLN A 263 -8.22 -15.46 -10.57
CA GLN A 263 -7.63 -14.85 -9.38
C GLN A 263 -8.62 -14.84 -8.21
N SER A 264 -9.86 -14.39 -8.43
CA SER A 264 -10.88 -14.35 -7.38
C SER A 264 -11.23 -15.73 -6.85
N VAL A 265 -11.37 -16.73 -7.72
CA VAL A 265 -11.70 -18.11 -7.33
C VAL A 265 -10.62 -18.71 -6.44
N VAL A 266 -9.35 -18.51 -6.80
CA VAL A 266 -8.22 -19.00 -6.00
C VAL A 266 -8.13 -18.27 -4.66
N ILE A 267 -8.31 -16.96 -4.63
CA ILE A 267 -8.33 -16.18 -3.38
C ILE A 267 -9.43 -16.67 -2.45
N ASP A 268 -10.67 -16.80 -2.94
CA ASP A 268 -11.80 -17.33 -2.18
C ASP A 268 -11.49 -18.77 -1.69
N GLY A 269 -10.86 -19.58 -2.53
CA GLY A 269 -10.41 -20.94 -2.20
C GLY A 269 -9.40 -20.98 -1.05
N VAL A 270 -8.41 -20.10 -1.05
CA VAL A 270 -7.42 -19.96 0.04
C VAL A 270 -8.08 -19.57 1.36
N VAL A 271 -9.04 -18.65 1.31
CA VAL A 271 -9.80 -18.26 2.50
C VAL A 271 -10.61 -19.44 3.03
N ILE A 272 -11.39 -20.10 2.18
CA ILE A 272 -12.22 -21.25 2.58
C ILE A 272 -11.36 -22.38 3.16
N HIS A 273 -10.21 -22.68 2.54
CA HIS A 273 -9.28 -23.67 3.06
C HIS A 273 -8.74 -23.28 4.44
N THR A 274 -8.38 -22.00 4.63
CA THR A 274 -7.89 -21.48 5.92
C THR A 274 -8.96 -21.65 6.99
N LEU A 275 -10.19 -21.18 6.74
CA LEU A 275 -11.31 -21.27 7.68
C LEU A 275 -11.64 -22.71 8.06
N LYS A 276 -11.62 -23.64 7.09
CA LYS A 276 -11.83 -25.07 7.35
C LYS A 276 -10.72 -25.67 8.21
N SER A 277 -9.47 -25.32 7.93
CA SER A 277 -8.30 -25.84 8.67
C SER A 277 -8.30 -25.39 10.12
N THR A 278 -8.82 -24.19 10.40
CA THR A 278 -8.92 -23.63 11.77
C THR A 278 -10.21 -24.05 12.49
N ALA A 279 -11.24 -24.50 11.77
CA ALA A 279 -12.49 -25.00 12.36
C ALA A 279 -12.41 -26.47 12.79
N ALA A 280 -11.54 -27.27 12.16
CA ALA A 280 -11.50 -28.73 12.32
C ALA A 280 -10.65 -29.23 13.51
N GLY A 281 -10.06 -28.34 14.32
CA GLY A 281 -9.26 -28.70 15.49
C GLY A 281 -9.36 -27.65 16.59
N CYS A 282 -9.88 -28.08 17.75
CA CYS A 282 -9.83 -27.48 19.10
C CYS A 282 -9.43 -26.00 19.21
N ALA A 283 -10.32 -25.15 19.73
CA ALA A 283 -10.12 -23.96 20.60
C ALA A 283 -8.99 -22.94 20.34
N ASP A 284 -8.06 -23.22 19.44
CA ASP A 284 -6.82 -22.52 19.23
C ASP A 284 -6.97 -21.71 17.95
N LYS A 285 -6.83 -20.41 18.17
CA LYS A 285 -7.05 -19.35 17.20
C LYS A 285 -5.84 -19.19 16.29
N ASP A 286 -4.84 -20.04 16.46
CA ASP A 286 -3.52 -19.90 15.87
C ASP A 286 -3.39 -20.74 14.61
N LEU A 287 -2.65 -20.22 13.63
CA LEU A 287 -2.33 -20.92 12.40
C LEU A 287 -0.82 -20.95 12.24
N HIS A 288 -0.27 -22.11 11.89
CA HIS A 288 1.14 -22.25 11.52
C HIS A 288 1.24 -23.02 10.21
N VAL A 289 1.87 -22.42 9.20
CA VAL A 289 2.07 -23.03 7.88
C VAL A 289 3.50 -22.84 7.41
N ASN A 290 4.09 -23.91 6.88
CA ASN A 290 5.43 -23.88 6.32
C ASN A 290 5.37 -23.63 4.80
N PHE A 291 6.38 -22.94 4.28
CA PHE A 291 6.58 -22.87 2.83
C PHE A 291 6.97 -24.26 2.30
N PRO A 292 6.56 -24.62 1.07
CA PRO A 292 6.93 -25.89 0.48
C PRO A 292 8.46 -26.06 0.40
N ALA A 293 8.93 -27.30 0.60
CA ALA A 293 10.35 -27.64 0.46
C ALA A 293 10.87 -27.24 -0.95
N PRO A 294 12.11 -26.74 -1.08
CA PRO A 294 13.18 -26.71 -0.07
C PRO A 294 13.09 -25.56 0.95
N GLY A 295 12.04 -24.73 0.91
CA GLY A 295 11.86 -23.61 1.83
C GLY A 295 11.80 -24.05 3.30
N ARG A 296 12.46 -23.28 4.17
CA ARG A 296 12.41 -23.44 5.64
C ARG A 296 11.63 -22.32 6.33
N SER A 297 11.11 -21.38 5.54
CA SER A 297 10.28 -20.29 6.04
C SER A 297 8.91 -20.77 6.50
N SER A 298 8.31 -20.00 7.42
CA SER A 298 6.99 -20.28 7.96
C SER A 298 6.17 -19.01 8.18
N ILE A 299 4.85 -19.15 8.17
CA ILE A 299 3.90 -18.12 8.60
C ILE A 299 3.22 -18.64 9.86
N HIS A 300 3.26 -17.84 10.92
CA HIS A 300 2.53 -18.08 12.17
C HIS A 300 1.58 -16.91 12.43
N VAL A 301 0.34 -17.19 12.81
CA VAL A 301 -0.69 -16.21 13.17
C VAL A 301 -1.17 -16.53 14.58
N SER A 302 -1.09 -15.57 15.50
CA SER A 302 -1.47 -15.75 16.92
C SER A 302 -2.84 -15.17 17.32
N ASP A 303 -3.52 -14.48 16.40
CA ASP A 303 -4.77 -13.76 16.67
C ASP A 303 -5.85 -14.09 15.64
N GLY A 304 -5.89 -15.34 15.19
CA GLY A 304 -6.79 -15.74 14.11
C GLY A 304 -8.26 -15.51 14.43
N SER A 305 -8.69 -15.48 15.70
CA SER A 305 -10.07 -15.11 16.04
C SER A 305 -10.48 -13.70 15.61
N LYS A 306 -9.52 -12.79 15.39
CA LYS A 306 -9.79 -11.46 14.84
C LYS A 306 -9.77 -11.46 13.31
N LEU A 307 -8.90 -12.28 12.71
CA LEU A 307 -8.68 -12.32 11.26
C LEU A 307 -9.71 -13.19 10.52
N TRP A 308 -10.02 -14.38 11.03
CA TRP A 308 -10.90 -15.34 10.37
C TRP A 308 -12.31 -14.79 10.12
N PRO A 309 -12.96 -14.09 11.07
CA PRO A 309 -14.26 -13.45 10.81
C PRO A 309 -14.18 -12.39 9.73
N VAL A 310 -13.09 -11.62 9.67
CA VAL A 310 -12.87 -10.63 8.61
C VAL A 310 -12.73 -11.33 7.26
N LEU A 311 -11.90 -12.37 7.14
CA LEU A 311 -11.76 -13.12 5.88
C LEU A 311 -13.10 -13.71 5.43
N ALA A 312 -13.87 -14.29 6.35
CA ALA A 312 -15.19 -14.84 6.06
C ALA A 312 -16.17 -13.75 5.58
N CYS A 313 -16.21 -12.60 6.27
CA CYS A 313 -17.09 -11.49 5.97
C CYS A 313 -16.76 -10.85 4.60
N MET A 314 -15.48 -10.61 4.33
CA MET A 314 -15.02 -10.03 3.06
C MET A 314 -15.28 -10.99 1.88
N THR A 315 -15.01 -12.29 2.06
CA THR A 315 -15.23 -13.32 1.02
C THR A 315 -16.71 -13.56 0.75
N GLY A 316 -17.52 -13.58 1.80
CA GLY A 316 -18.97 -13.80 1.79
C GLY A 316 -19.81 -12.53 1.58
N SER A 317 -19.19 -11.40 1.22
CA SER A 317 -19.89 -10.15 0.99
C SER A 317 -21.06 -10.32 0.02
N ARG A 318 -22.23 -9.82 0.40
CA ARG A 318 -23.47 -9.86 -0.41
C ARG A 318 -23.62 -8.63 -1.31
N SER A 319 -22.72 -7.67 -1.21
CA SER A 319 -22.75 -6.49 -2.07
C SER A 319 -22.66 -6.91 -3.53
N SER A 320 -23.55 -6.38 -4.35
CA SER A 320 -23.47 -6.55 -5.80
C SER A 320 -22.21 -5.87 -6.35
N LYS A 321 -21.78 -6.33 -7.54
CA LYS A 321 -20.67 -5.69 -8.27
C LYS A 321 -20.96 -4.21 -8.54
N GLU A 322 -22.22 -3.90 -8.84
CA GLU A 322 -22.70 -2.55 -9.12
C GLU A 322 -22.62 -1.63 -7.89
N GLU A 323 -22.99 -2.13 -6.71
CA GLU A 323 -22.88 -1.38 -5.44
C GLU A 323 -21.43 -1.08 -5.09
N MET A 324 -20.54 -2.08 -5.19
CA MET A 324 -19.11 -1.90 -4.95
C MET A 324 -18.54 -0.82 -5.89
N TRP A 325 -18.85 -0.91 -7.18
CA TRP A 325 -18.36 0.09 -8.14
C TRP A 325 -18.96 1.46 -7.96
N SER A 326 -20.22 1.55 -7.54
CA SER A 326 -20.87 2.82 -7.24
C SER A 326 -20.21 3.48 -6.04
N SER A 327 -19.96 2.74 -4.95
CA SER A 327 -19.26 3.25 -3.77
C SER A 327 -17.87 3.79 -4.09
N ARG A 328 -17.07 3.04 -4.87
CA ARG A 328 -15.76 3.54 -5.32
C ARG A 328 -15.91 4.79 -6.19
N SER A 329 -16.81 4.77 -7.16
CA SER A 329 -16.99 5.88 -8.09
C SER A 329 -17.40 7.16 -7.36
N GLU A 330 -18.28 7.06 -6.36
CA GLU A 330 -18.69 8.19 -5.53
C GLU A 330 -17.52 8.73 -4.70
N LYS A 331 -16.78 7.84 -4.02
CA LYS A 331 -15.62 8.22 -3.20
C LYS A 331 -14.48 8.81 -4.04
N VAL A 332 -14.18 8.27 -5.21
CA VAL A 332 -13.14 8.79 -6.12
C VAL A 332 -13.56 10.12 -6.76
N LYS A 333 -14.86 10.35 -7.02
CA LYS A 333 -15.36 11.63 -7.55
C LYS A 333 -15.40 12.74 -6.52
N SER A 334 -15.50 12.42 -5.22
CA SER A 334 -15.47 13.43 -4.16
C SER A 334 -14.07 13.99 -3.87
N ALA A 335 -13.04 13.40 -4.48
CA ALA A 335 -11.64 13.72 -4.27
C ALA A 335 -11.18 14.98 -5.04
N LEU A 336 -11.64 16.15 -4.60
CA LEU A 336 -11.30 17.44 -5.23
C LEU A 336 -9.78 17.73 -5.28
N LYS A 337 -9.00 17.13 -4.37
CA LYS A 337 -7.52 17.28 -4.35
C LYS A 337 -6.87 16.70 -5.60
N SER A 338 -7.45 15.65 -6.19
CA SER A 338 -6.91 15.01 -7.39
C SER A 338 -6.94 15.87 -8.64
N ASP A 339 -7.93 16.76 -8.80
CA ASP A 339 -8.06 17.58 -10.01
C ASP A 339 -6.95 18.63 -10.13
N CYS A 340 -6.58 19.26 -9.01
CA CYS A 340 -5.49 20.24 -8.97
C CYS A 340 -4.14 19.56 -9.22
N LYS A 341 -3.89 18.40 -8.58
CA LYS A 341 -2.69 17.59 -8.80
C LYS A 341 -2.56 17.21 -10.28
N MET A 342 -3.65 16.73 -10.88
CA MET A 342 -3.68 16.30 -12.27
C MET A 342 -3.31 17.45 -13.23
N ALA A 343 -3.67 18.69 -12.93
CA ALA A 343 -3.29 19.85 -13.75
C ALA A 343 -1.77 20.05 -13.86
N CYS A 344 -1.00 19.59 -12.86
CA CYS A 344 0.46 19.75 -12.80
C CYS A 344 1.26 18.58 -13.38
N LEU A 345 0.60 17.47 -13.69
CA LEU A 345 1.25 16.32 -14.31
C LEU A 345 1.59 16.60 -15.77
N ARG A 346 2.62 15.91 -16.28
CA ARG A 346 2.89 15.86 -17.73
C ARG A 346 1.67 15.26 -18.46
N PRO A 347 1.35 15.69 -19.70
CA PRO A 347 0.15 15.24 -20.40
C PRO A 347 -0.03 13.71 -20.48
N SER A 348 1.04 12.95 -20.75
CA SER A 348 1.01 11.49 -20.75
C SER A 348 0.72 10.91 -19.35
N HIS A 349 1.36 11.43 -18.31
CA HIS A 349 1.06 11.07 -16.91
C HIS A 349 -0.38 11.44 -16.50
N GLN A 350 -0.96 12.53 -17.01
CA GLN A 350 -2.37 12.86 -16.79
C GLN A 350 -3.28 11.77 -17.36
N VAL A 351 -2.98 11.26 -18.55
CA VAL A 351 -3.75 10.20 -19.19
C VAL A 351 -3.62 8.89 -18.40
N ALA A 352 -2.40 8.50 -18.01
CA ALA A 352 -2.17 7.34 -17.16
C ALA A 352 -2.95 7.42 -15.83
N TRP A 353 -2.88 8.57 -15.15
CA TRP A 353 -3.62 8.83 -13.91
C TRP A 353 -5.13 8.79 -14.09
N LYS A 354 -5.66 9.38 -15.15
CA LYS A 354 -7.10 9.32 -15.47
C LYS A 354 -7.56 7.88 -15.63
N GLU A 355 -6.79 7.07 -16.34
CA GLU A 355 -7.15 5.68 -16.58
C GLU A 355 -7.11 4.85 -15.29
N PHE A 356 -6.09 5.04 -14.45
CA PHE A 356 -6.03 4.42 -13.12
C PHE A 356 -7.21 4.86 -12.24
N ARG A 357 -7.54 6.16 -12.18
CA ARG A 357 -8.70 6.63 -11.39
C ARG A 357 -10.01 6.06 -11.91
N LYS A 358 -10.18 6.01 -13.23
CA LYS A 358 -11.38 5.47 -13.89
C LYS A 358 -11.56 3.98 -13.60
N ARG A 359 -10.53 3.16 -13.78
CA ARG A 359 -10.64 1.68 -13.69
C ARG A 359 -10.23 1.10 -12.34
N GLY A 360 -9.28 1.73 -11.66
CA GLY A 360 -8.68 1.22 -10.44
C GLY A 360 -7.80 0.00 -10.66
N LEU A 361 -7.20 -0.18 -11.83
CA LEU A 361 -6.36 -1.32 -12.16
C LEU A 361 -4.89 -0.91 -12.16
N LEU A 362 -4.06 -1.60 -11.38
CA LEU A 362 -2.60 -1.52 -11.52
C LEU A 362 -2.16 -2.51 -12.60
N LEU A 363 -2.07 -2.02 -13.83
CA LEU A 363 -1.63 -2.78 -15.01
C LEU A 363 -0.79 -1.86 -15.91
N PRO A 364 0.06 -2.43 -16.79
CA PRO A 364 0.64 -1.68 -17.89
C PRO A 364 -0.47 -1.04 -18.75
N PHE A 365 -0.28 0.21 -19.18
CA PHE A 365 -1.35 1.01 -19.79
C PHE A 365 -1.92 0.36 -21.06
N GLY A 366 -1.06 -0.27 -21.88
CA GLY A 366 -1.47 -1.01 -23.07
C GLY A 366 -2.03 -2.41 -22.82
N ALA A 367 -1.96 -2.94 -21.60
CA ALA A 367 -2.32 -4.33 -21.34
C ALA A 367 -3.82 -4.60 -21.52
N TYR A 368 -4.13 -5.82 -21.96
CA TYR A 368 -5.50 -6.30 -22.05
C TYR A 368 -6.16 -6.34 -20.66
N ASN A 369 -7.23 -5.58 -20.48
CA ASN A 369 -7.83 -5.37 -19.17
C ASN A 369 -9.26 -5.89 -19.04
N ALA A 370 -9.88 -6.39 -20.12
CA ALA A 370 -11.30 -6.74 -20.09
C ALA A 370 -11.62 -7.98 -19.23
N SER A 371 -10.63 -8.84 -18.97
CA SER A 371 -10.74 -9.95 -18.01
C SER A 371 -10.85 -9.49 -16.55
N HIS A 372 -10.41 -8.27 -16.22
CA HIS A 372 -10.37 -7.74 -14.85
C HIS A 372 -11.71 -7.11 -14.48
N SER A 373 -12.70 -7.96 -14.26
CA SER A 373 -14.09 -7.54 -14.09
C SER A 373 -14.69 -7.93 -12.73
N VAL A 374 -13.98 -8.75 -11.94
CA VAL A 374 -14.45 -9.18 -10.62
C VAL A 374 -13.91 -8.21 -9.57
N PRO A 375 -14.75 -7.54 -8.76
CA PRO A 375 -14.27 -6.65 -7.71
C PRO A 375 -13.33 -7.36 -6.74
N ASN A 376 -12.24 -6.70 -6.37
CA ASN A 376 -11.37 -7.14 -5.30
C ASN A 376 -12.08 -6.91 -3.96
N LYS A 377 -12.80 -7.92 -3.47
CA LYS A 377 -13.58 -7.86 -2.23
C LYS A 377 -12.76 -7.32 -1.05
N PHE A 378 -11.45 -7.54 -1.02
CA PHE A 378 -10.55 -7.10 0.06
C PHE A 378 -10.26 -5.59 0.06
N LEU A 379 -10.71 -4.84 -0.97
CA LEU A 379 -10.72 -3.38 -1.03
C LEU A 379 -12.14 -2.77 -0.85
N PHE A 380 -13.15 -3.61 -0.61
CA PHE A 380 -14.53 -3.17 -0.38
C PHE A 380 -15.03 -3.72 0.95
N HIS A 381 -15.13 -2.86 1.95
CA HIS A 381 -15.78 -3.22 3.20
C HIS A 381 -17.26 -3.53 2.96
N PRO A 382 -17.82 -4.63 3.48
CA PRO A 382 -19.20 -5.02 3.24
C PRO A 382 -20.25 -3.97 3.61
N SER A 383 -19.94 -3.10 4.58
CA SER A 383 -20.88 -2.05 5.03
C SER A 383 -20.56 -0.65 4.54
N SER A 384 -19.27 -0.31 4.38
CA SER A 384 -18.83 1.06 4.06
C SER A 384 -18.27 1.19 2.63
N GLY A 385 -18.18 0.08 1.89
CA GLY A 385 -17.73 0.05 0.51
C GLY A 385 -16.24 0.33 0.36
N TRP A 386 -15.85 1.16 -0.60
CA TRP A 386 -14.45 1.37 -0.98
C TRP A 386 -13.57 1.77 0.22
N LEU A 387 -12.62 0.90 0.57
CA LEU A 387 -11.71 1.07 1.71
C LEU A 387 -10.69 2.20 1.47
N PRO A 388 -9.89 2.18 0.39
CA PRO A 388 -8.87 3.21 0.17
C PRO A 388 -9.42 4.64 0.22
N HIS A 389 -8.53 5.57 0.57
CA HIS A 389 -8.84 7.00 0.51
C HIS A 389 -9.23 7.42 -0.93
N ALA A 390 -10.03 8.48 -1.04
CA ALA A 390 -10.53 9.03 -2.31
C ALA A 390 -9.39 9.44 -3.29
N ASP A 391 -8.27 9.86 -2.71
CA ASP A 391 -7.03 10.25 -3.40
C ASP A 391 -5.89 9.24 -3.25
N ALA A 392 -6.20 7.99 -2.86
CA ALA A 392 -5.16 7.00 -2.62
C ALA A 392 -4.29 6.78 -3.87
N ASN A 393 -2.98 6.88 -3.66
CA ASN A 393 -1.95 6.69 -4.67
C ASN A 393 -1.07 5.51 -4.28
N PRO A 394 -1.09 4.40 -5.03
CA PRO A 394 -0.30 3.24 -4.63
C PRO A 394 1.21 3.44 -4.92
N LEU A 395 1.59 4.44 -5.74
CA LEU A 395 3.00 4.81 -5.95
C LEU A 395 3.63 5.45 -4.73
N SER A 396 2.85 6.06 -3.83
CA SER A 396 3.35 6.70 -2.60
C SER A 396 4.04 5.71 -1.66
N GLY A 397 3.70 4.42 -1.77
CA GLY A 397 4.32 3.35 -1.00
C GLY A 397 5.72 2.95 -1.48
N TRP A 398 6.23 3.52 -2.58
CA TRP A 398 7.46 3.06 -3.24
C TRP A 398 8.35 4.23 -3.70
N ASP A 399 9.67 4.00 -3.79
CA ASP A 399 10.57 5.00 -4.38
C ASP A 399 10.32 5.08 -5.89
N VAL A 400 9.72 6.18 -6.33
CA VAL A 400 9.28 6.38 -7.72
C VAL A 400 10.45 6.26 -8.69
N MET A 401 11.65 6.71 -8.30
CA MET A 401 12.81 6.60 -9.17
C MET A 401 13.24 5.14 -9.39
N SER A 402 13.20 4.31 -8.35
CA SER A 402 13.43 2.86 -8.46
C SER A 402 12.34 2.15 -9.28
N VAL A 403 11.09 2.60 -9.17
CA VAL A 403 9.98 2.13 -10.01
C VAL A 403 10.27 2.40 -11.49
N LEU A 404 10.62 3.63 -11.84
CA LEU A 404 10.93 4.03 -13.22
C LEU A 404 12.19 3.31 -13.74
N ALA A 405 13.22 3.16 -12.91
CA ALA A 405 14.42 2.41 -13.26
C ALA A 405 14.08 0.94 -13.60
N THR A 406 13.11 0.35 -12.90
CA THR A 406 12.63 -1.00 -13.22
C THR A 406 11.94 -1.04 -14.57
N GLY A 407 11.08 -0.07 -14.86
CA GLY A 407 10.42 0.04 -16.17
C GLY A 407 11.42 0.24 -17.32
N SER A 408 12.38 1.14 -17.14
CA SER A 408 13.45 1.39 -18.12
C SER A 408 14.26 0.13 -18.42
N ARG A 409 14.66 -0.64 -17.39
CA ARG A 409 15.40 -1.90 -17.56
C ARG A 409 14.61 -2.95 -18.36
N ILE A 410 13.29 -2.96 -18.25
CA ILE A 410 12.40 -3.90 -18.96
C ILE A 410 12.07 -3.39 -20.37
N GLY A 411 12.36 -2.12 -20.68
CA GLY A 411 12.03 -1.49 -21.96
C GLY A 411 10.59 -0.98 -22.04
N LEU A 412 10.01 -0.58 -20.91
CA LEU A 412 8.68 0.03 -20.88
C LEU A 412 8.70 1.46 -21.45
N PRO A 413 7.57 1.94 -22.01
CA PRO A 413 7.39 3.36 -22.30
C PRO A 413 7.62 4.22 -21.04
N GLU A 414 8.34 5.33 -21.16
CA GLU A 414 8.78 6.14 -20.00
C GLU A 414 7.57 6.75 -19.26
N ALA A 415 6.51 7.09 -19.98
CA ALA A 415 5.31 7.65 -19.39
C ALA A 415 4.34 6.62 -18.79
N ASP A 416 4.56 5.31 -18.99
CA ASP A 416 3.75 4.25 -18.38
C ASP A 416 4.17 3.99 -16.92
N ILE A 417 3.87 4.96 -16.06
CA ILE A 417 4.23 4.95 -14.63
C ILE A 417 3.57 3.80 -13.87
N PHE A 418 2.35 3.40 -14.22
CA PHE A 418 1.64 2.29 -13.57
C PHE A 418 2.09 0.94 -14.12
N GLY A 419 2.47 0.85 -15.39
CA GLY A 419 3.18 -0.32 -15.93
C GLY A 419 4.53 -0.50 -15.25
N SER A 420 5.33 0.56 -15.15
CA SER A 420 6.60 0.55 -14.40
C SER A 420 6.40 0.06 -12.96
N PHE A 421 5.34 0.53 -12.31
CA PHE A 421 5.02 0.10 -10.96
C PHE A 421 4.55 -1.36 -10.87
N PHE A 422 3.70 -1.82 -11.79
CA PHE A 422 3.29 -3.23 -11.86
C PHE A 422 4.53 -4.14 -11.90
N PHE A 423 5.47 -3.87 -12.81
CA PHE A 423 6.69 -4.67 -12.93
C PHE A 423 7.65 -4.48 -11.75
N HIS A 424 7.69 -3.30 -11.13
CA HIS A 424 8.45 -3.09 -9.90
C HIS A 424 7.91 -3.94 -8.74
N ALA A 425 6.60 -3.87 -8.48
CA ALA A 425 5.95 -4.69 -7.46
C ALA A 425 6.14 -6.18 -7.72
N ARG A 426 6.00 -6.62 -8.99
CA ARG A 426 6.28 -8.00 -9.39
C ARG A 426 7.72 -8.42 -9.12
N THR A 427 8.68 -7.58 -9.47
CA THR A 427 10.11 -7.82 -9.21
C THR A 427 10.38 -7.97 -7.71
N LYS A 428 9.81 -7.08 -6.89
CA LYS A 428 9.97 -7.09 -5.43
C LYS A 428 9.32 -8.33 -4.79
N LEU A 429 8.11 -8.69 -5.21
CA LEU A 429 7.44 -9.90 -4.74
C LEU A 429 8.18 -11.18 -5.18
N SER A 430 8.72 -11.22 -6.40
CA SER A 430 9.52 -12.36 -6.88
C SER A 430 10.80 -12.51 -6.05
N ALA A 431 11.53 -11.42 -5.82
CA ALA A 431 12.73 -11.43 -4.99
C ALA A 431 12.40 -11.84 -3.55
N PHE A 432 11.31 -11.30 -2.99
CA PHE A 432 10.84 -11.68 -1.66
C PHE A 432 10.52 -13.18 -1.56
N LEU A 433 9.80 -13.74 -2.52
CA LEU A 433 9.49 -15.16 -2.57
C LEU A 433 10.75 -16.02 -2.68
N GLU A 434 11.70 -15.64 -3.55
CA GLU A 434 12.99 -16.32 -3.67
C GLU A 434 13.71 -16.37 -2.31
N ARG A 435 13.70 -15.27 -1.55
CA ARG A 435 14.27 -15.23 -0.20
C ARG A 435 13.53 -16.14 0.78
N LEU A 436 12.19 -16.20 0.74
CA LEU A 436 11.41 -17.13 1.58
C LEU A 436 11.67 -18.61 1.22
N GLN A 437 12.06 -18.90 -0.01
CA GLN A 437 12.37 -20.27 -0.45
C GLN A 437 13.82 -20.67 -0.16
N THR A 438 14.74 -19.71 -0.08
CA THR A 438 16.18 -19.96 0.06
C THR A 438 16.71 -19.72 1.47
N CYS A 439 16.06 -18.85 2.25
CA CYS A 439 16.42 -18.53 3.62
C CYS A 439 15.48 -19.21 4.62
N GLU A 440 15.83 -19.12 5.90
CA GLU A 440 14.97 -19.56 7.01
C GLU A 440 14.35 -18.33 7.66
N ILE A 441 13.13 -17.97 7.20
CA ILE A 441 12.43 -16.75 7.65
C ILE A 441 11.09 -17.12 8.28
N HIS A 442 10.90 -16.81 9.56
CA HIS A 442 9.68 -17.02 10.32
C HIS A 442 8.89 -15.72 10.46
N LEU A 443 7.77 -15.63 9.76
CA LEU A 443 6.86 -14.49 9.80
C LEU A 443 5.80 -14.73 10.89
N LYS A 444 5.80 -13.91 11.95
CA LYS A 444 4.88 -13.99 13.09
C LYS A 444 3.90 -12.82 13.04
N LEU A 445 2.66 -13.10 12.65
CA LEU A 445 1.60 -12.12 12.49
C LEU A 445 0.74 -12.06 13.75
N SER A 446 0.49 -10.85 14.24
CA SER A 446 -0.40 -10.59 15.37
C SER A 446 -1.34 -9.42 15.07
N CYS A 447 -2.52 -9.40 15.71
CA CYS A 447 -3.47 -8.30 15.60
C CYS A 447 -3.76 -7.73 16.98
N LYS A 448 -2.81 -6.93 17.48
CA LYS A 448 -2.82 -6.40 18.85
C LYS A 448 -2.55 -4.91 18.85
N GLU A 449 -3.04 -4.23 19.89
CA GLU A 449 -2.49 -2.93 20.26
C GLU A 449 -0.99 -3.08 20.46
N ALA A 450 -0.21 -2.16 19.91
CA ALA A 450 1.25 -2.30 19.86
C ALA A 450 1.86 -2.45 21.27
N SER A 451 1.34 -1.76 22.28
CA SER A 451 1.82 -1.89 23.66
C SER A 451 1.56 -3.26 24.26
N LEU A 452 0.43 -3.90 23.95
CA LEU A 452 0.13 -5.25 24.42
C LEU A 452 1.06 -6.28 23.79
N LEU A 453 1.41 -6.10 22.51
CA LEU A 453 2.44 -6.92 21.89
C LEU A 453 3.81 -6.73 22.55
N ALA A 454 4.19 -5.48 22.84
CA ALA A 454 5.45 -5.20 23.53
C ALA A 454 5.52 -5.88 24.91
N GLU A 455 4.45 -5.81 25.70
CA GLU A 455 4.32 -6.50 26.99
C GLU A 455 4.45 -8.02 26.85
N GLU A 456 3.81 -8.61 25.85
CA GLU A 456 3.90 -10.05 25.57
C GLU A 456 5.33 -10.47 25.17
N LEU A 457 5.99 -9.69 24.30
CA LEU A 457 7.37 -9.94 23.90
C LEU A 457 8.34 -9.79 25.08
N ALA A 458 8.10 -8.82 25.97
CA ALA A 458 8.87 -8.63 27.19
C ALA A 458 8.71 -9.83 28.14
N PHE A 459 7.47 -10.30 28.33
CA PHE A 459 7.18 -11.48 29.15
C PHE A 459 7.87 -12.74 28.60
N ARG A 460 7.89 -12.90 27.27
CA ARG A 460 8.60 -13.97 26.56
C ARG A 460 10.12 -13.76 26.47
N GLN A 461 10.63 -12.65 27.02
CA GLN A 461 12.05 -12.27 26.99
C GLN A 461 12.65 -12.24 25.58
N VAL A 462 11.85 -11.78 24.60
CA VAL A 462 12.30 -11.62 23.22
C VAL A 462 13.24 -10.42 23.11
N ALA A 463 14.43 -10.66 22.56
CA ALA A 463 15.40 -9.62 22.23
C ALA A 463 15.30 -9.27 20.73
N LEU A 464 15.16 -7.97 20.42
CA LEU A 464 14.93 -7.44 19.08
C LEU A 464 16.14 -6.67 18.58
N HIS A 465 16.60 -7.00 17.37
CA HIS A 465 17.73 -6.34 16.72
C HIS A 465 17.31 -4.98 16.14
N CYS A 466 16.15 -4.94 15.49
CA CYS A 466 15.59 -3.70 14.98
C CYS A 466 14.07 -3.69 15.13
N ILE A 467 13.55 -2.53 15.52
CA ILE A 467 12.13 -2.27 15.74
C ILE A 467 11.72 -1.07 14.89
N ASP A 468 10.72 -1.24 14.04
CA ASP A 468 10.04 -0.14 13.36
C ASP A 468 8.68 0.10 14.03
N SER A 469 8.58 1.22 14.76
CA SER A 469 7.34 1.61 15.43
C SER A 469 6.36 2.32 14.51
N SER A 470 6.71 2.56 13.24
CA SER A 470 5.93 3.40 12.33
C SER A 470 5.63 4.77 12.97
N ASN A 471 4.42 5.30 12.73
CA ASN A 471 3.93 6.58 13.24
C ASN A 471 3.38 6.54 14.68
N LEU A 472 3.57 5.45 15.43
CA LEU A 472 3.06 5.33 16.81
C LEU A 472 3.61 6.41 17.75
N ALA A 473 4.78 6.99 17.45
CA ALA A 473 5.42 8.02 18.25
C ALA A 473 4.78 9.41 18.10
N ASP A 474 3.98 9.65 17.06
CA ASP A 474 3.21 10.88 16.93
C ASP A 474 2.18 10.98 18.09
N LEU A 475 1.93 12.21 18.57
CA LEU A 475 1.09 12.47 19.75
C LEU A 475 -0.38 12.02 19.59
N ASN A 476 -0.90 11.99 18.36
CA ASN A 476 -2.26 11.55 18.06
C ASN A 476 -2.42 10.02 18.02
N TYR A 477 -1.35 9.27 18.30
CA TYR A 477 -1.37 7.82 18.46
C TYR A 477 -0.90 7.43 19.87
N GLY A 478 0.24 6.74 20.01
CA GLY A 478 0.77 6.30 21.32
C GLY A 478 1.64 7.36 22.00
N GLY A 479 2.24 8.26 21.23
CA GLY A 479 3.19 9.25 21.72
C GLY A 479 4.58 8.67 22.02
N LEU A 480 5.61 9.49 21.80
CA LEU A 480 7.01 9.07 21.86
C LEU A 480 7.42 8.45 23.20
N ALA A 481 7.02 9.05 24.34
CA ALA A 481 7.41 8.55 25.66
C ALA A 481 6.93 7.10 25.90
N LYS A 482 5.70 6.79 25.48
CA LYS A 482 5.14 5.44 25.57
C LYS A 482 5.89 4.46 24.66
N VAL A 483 6.14 4.85 23.40
CA VAL A 483 6.89 4.00 22.46
C VAL A 483 8.29 3.68 23.00
N LEU A 484 9.02 4.67 23.53
CA LEU A 484 10.33 4.46 24.13
C LEU A 484 10.27 3.52 25.34
N CYS A 485 9.25 3.66 26.20
CA CYS A 485 9.05 2.83 27.38
C CYS A 485 8.71 1.38 27.04
N ASP A 486 7.79 1.17 26.10
CA ASP A 486 7.30 -0.16 25.77
C ASP A 486 8.35 -0.95 24.96
N TRP A 487 8.99 -0.30 23.97
CA TRP A 487 9.82 -0.98 22.98
C TRP A 487 11.32 -0.86 23.21
N GLY A 488 11.77 0.21 23.88
CA GLY A 488 13.18 0.43 24.15
C GLY A 488 13.85 -0.71 24.94
N PRO A 489 13.22 -1.24 26.01
CA PRO A 489 13.77 -2.36 26.78
C PRO A 489 13.91 -3.67 26.01
N LEU A 490 13.20 -3.85 24.88
CA LEU A 490 13.25 -5.05 24.05
C LEU A 490 14.44 -5.08 23.09
N LEU A 491 15.20 -3.99 22.96
CA LEU A 491 16.39 -3.97 22.11
C LEU A 491 17.46 -4.94 22.63
N ASP A 492 18.00 -5.75 21.72
CA ASP A 492 19.01 -6.76 22.04
C ASP A 492 20.34 -6.13 22.45
N LYS A 493 20.66 -6.20 23.74
CA LYS A 493 21.89 -5.66 24.33
C LYS A 493 23.13 -6.47 24.00
N ALA A 494 22.97 -7.73 23.61
CA ALA A 494 24.04 -8.64 23.25
C ALA A 494 24.27 -8.74 21.73
N SER A 495 23.47 -8.01 20.94
CA SER A 495 23.53 -8.05 19.48
C SER A 495 24.89 -7.61 18.94
N VAL A 496 25.37 -8.36 17.94
CA VAL A 496 26.58 -8.03 17.17
C VAL A 496 26.35 -6.78 16.30
N LEU A 497 25.10 -6.56 15.88
CA LEU A 497 24.69 -5.35 15.18
C LEU A 497 24.25 -4.27 16.19
N PRO A 498 24.51 -2.98 15.93
CA PRO A 498 23.96 -1.91 16.75
C PRO A 498 22.43 -1.96 16.73
N PRO A 499 21.77 -2.29 17.85
CA PRO A 499 20.31 -2.40 17.87
C PRO A 499 19.68 -1.03 17.70
N SER A 500 18.51 -1.00 17.06
CA SER A 500 17.85 0.24 16.67
C SER A 500 16.34 0.19 16.85
N LEU A 501 15.79 1.21 17.50
CA LEU A 501 14.37 1.52 17.47
C LEU A 501 14.16 2.72 16.54
N ILE A 502 13.35 2.54 15.51
CA ILE A 502 13.05 3.55 14.50
C ILE A 502 11.65 4.08 14.77
N THR A 503 11.56 5.39 14.92
CA THR A 503 10.29 6.11 15.04
C THR A 503 10.12 7.05 13.85
N TYR A 504 8.94 7.04 13.25
CA TYR A 504 8.56 7.89 12.13
C TYR A 504 7.52 8.91 12.60
N PHE A 505 7.66 10.17 12.18
CA PHE A 505 6.77 11.27 12.54
C PHE A 505 6.20 11.89 11.28
N MET A 506 4.88 11.82 11.12
CA MET A 506 4.17 12.40 9.98
C MET A 506 3.14 13.43 10.39
N ASN A 507 2.81 13.51 11.69
CA ASN A 507 1.83 14.46 12.19
C ASN A 507 2.43 15.53 13.12
N TRP A 508 3.73 15.49 13.39
CA TRP A 508 4.39 16.36 14.37
C TRP A 508 4.14 17.85 14.16
N LEU A 509 4.15 18.34 12.91
CA LEU A 509 3.86 19.75 12.60
C LEU A 509 2.46 20.17 13.03
N TYR A 510 1.45 19.31 12.87
CA TYR A 510 0.07 19.60 13.29
C TYR A 510 -0.06 19.74 14.81
N THR A 511 0.84 19.11 15.56
CA THR A 511 0.79 19.08 17.02
C THR A 511 1.55 20.22 17.68
N MET A 512 2.41 20.93 16.94
CA MET A 512 3.16 22.07 17.45
C MET A 512 2.34 23.37 17.53
N ASP A 513 1.32 23.52 16.69
CA ASP A 513 0.67 24.80 16.46
C ASP A 513 -0.85 24.68 16.57
N THR A 514 -1.37 24.80 17.79
CA THR A 514 -2.83 24.73 18.06
C THR A 514 -3.59 25.96 17.59
N ALA A 515 -2.89 27.02 17.15
CA ALA A 515 -3.48 28.28 16.71
C ALA A 515 -3.82 28.34 15.21
N PHE A 516 -3.38 27.37 14.40
CA PHE A 516 -3.66 27.30 12.96
C PHE A 516 -4.41 26.01 12.62
N PRO A 517 -5.75 26.06 12.47
CA PRO A 517 -6.49 24.92 12.01
C PRO A 517 -6.21 24.71 10.53
N HIS A 518 -5.50 23.62 10.23
CA HIS A 518 -5.43 22.97 8.92
C HIS A 518 -4.71 23.74 7.78
N GLU A 519 -3.77 23.05 7.13
CA GLU A 519 -3.35 23.23 5.72
C GLU A 519 -2.33 24.33 5.35
N GLU A 520 -1.75 25.10 6.27
CA GLU A 520 -0.72 26.09 5.89
C GLU A 520 0.57 25.97 6.72
N ILE A 521 1.63 25.36 6.15
CA ILE A 521 2.91 26.08 6.20
C ILE A 521 2.67 27.29 5.33
N THR A 522 2.33 28.41 5.96
CA THR A 522 2.12 29.65 5.23
C THR A 522 3.41 30.00 4.51
N LEU A 523 3.33 30.70 3.36
CA LEU A 523 4.48 31.38 2.75
C LEU A 523 5.35 32.14 3.79
N SER A 524 4.76 32.54 4.93
CA SER A 524 5.42 33.18 6.06
C SER A 524 6.46 32.32 6.80
N LYS A 525 6.39 30.99 6.74
CA LYS A 525 7.37 30.07 7.35
C LYS A 525 8.50 29.71 6.38
N LEU A 526 8.35 30.01 5.09
CA LEU A 526 9.37 29.75 4.08
C LEU A 526 10.42 30.85 4.05
N THR A 527 11.66 30.45 3.79
CA THR A 527 12.73 31.41 3.58
C THR A 527 12.75 31.89 2.13
N TRP A 528 13.27 33.09 1.88
CA TRP A 528 13.53 33.56 0.51
C TRP A 528 14.41 32.59 -0.28
N ALA A 529 15.34 31.91 0.38
CA ALA A 529 16.20 30.91 -0.26
C ALA A 529 15.43 29.70 -0.79
N ASP A 530 14.39 29.25 -0.06
CA ASP A 530 13.54 28.13 -0.48
C ASP A 530 12.79 28.50 -1.76
N VAL A 531 12.16 29.69 -1.78
CA VAL A 531 11.45 30.23 -2.94
C VAL A 531 12.39 30.41 -4.14
N HIS A 532 13.57 30.99 -3.91
CA HIS A 532 14.57 31.17 -4.97
C HIS A 532 15.03 29.84 -5.57
N SER A 533 15.26 28.82 -4.73
CA SER A 533 15.70 27.49 -5.19
C SER A 533 14.62 26.81 -6.02
N ALA A 534 13.37 26.86 -5.57
CA ALA A 534 12.23 26.33 -6.31
C ALA A 534 12.06 27.01 -7.67
N VAL A 535 12.11 28.35 -7.71
CA VAL A 535 12.00 29.13 -8.96
C VAL A 535 13.16 28.82 -9.90
N ALA A 536 14.40 28.74 -9.38
CA ALA A 536 15.57 28.40 -10.19
C ALA A 536 15.46 27.00 -10.81
N LEU A 537 15.03 25.99 -10.04
CA LEU A 537 14.86 24.63 -10.53
C LEU A 537 13.76 24.53 -11.59
N ILE A 538 12.67 25.28 -11.44
CA ILE A 538 11.61 25.26 -12.45
C ILE A 538 12.07 25.95 -13.73
N ASN A 539 12.74 27.10 -13.62
CA ASN A 539 13.25 27.84 -14.78
C ASN A 539 14.32 27.06 -15.56
N SER A 540 15.02 26.10 -14.93
CA SER A 540 16.04 25.30 -15.60
C SER A 540 15.49 24.33 -16.67
N LYS A 541 14.18 24.01 -16.65
CA LYS A 541 13.50 23.21 -17.70
C LYS A 541 12.80 24.07 -18.76
N GLY A 542 12.99 25.39 -18.71
CA GLY A 542 12.39 26.36 -19.62
C GLY A 542 11.58 27.41 -18.88
N SER A 543 11.25 28.51 -19.58
CA SER A 543 10.43 29.58 -19.01
C SER A 543 9.01 29.06 -18.77
N MET A 544 8.64 28.90 -17.51
CA MET A 544 7.28 28.55 -17.12
C MET A 544 6.45 29.84 -16.99
N CYS A 545 5.19 29.83 -17.46
CA CYS A 545 4.33 31.01 -17.30
C CYS A 545 4.02 31.27 -15.83
N ALA A 546 3.81 32.54 -15.48
CA ALA A 546 3.55 32.98 -14.12
C ALA A 546 2.32 32.29 -13.51
N GLU A 547 1.30 31.97 -14.30
CA GLU A 547 0.11 31.25 -13.82
C GLU A 547 0.44 29.82 -13.39
N LYS A 548 1.25 29.09 -14.16
CA LYS A 548 1.64 27.72 -13.81
C LYS A 548 2.58 27.69 -12.60
N LEU A 549 3.42 28.72 -12.43
CA LEU A 549 4.27 28.89 -11.25
C LEU A 549 3.42 29.15 -10.02
N LYS A 550 2.49 30.10 -10.15
CA LYS A 550 1.52 30.42 -9.11
C LYS A 550 0.70 29.18 -8.73
N SER A 551 0.18 28.42 -9.69
CA SER A 551 -0.53 27.16 -9.40
C SER A 551 0.34 26.15 -8.67
N LEU A 552 1.60 25.94 -9.08
CA LEU A 552 2.52 25.02 -8.39
C LEU A 552 2.85 25.45 -6.96
N LEU A 553 2.97 26.76 -6.71
CA LEU A 553 3.22 27.32 -5.39
C LEU A 553 1.94 27.34 -4.52
N GLU A 554 0.76 27.50 -5.10
CA GLU A 554 -0.55 27.54 -4.41
C GLU A 554 -1.15 26.16 -4.14
N LEU A 555 -0.77 25.14 -4.93
CA LEU A 555 -1.20 23.76 -4.80
C LEU A 555 -0.86 23.15 -3.44
N GLY A 556 0.29 23.53 -2.88
CA GLY A 556 0.71 23.12 -1.54
C GLY A 556 -0.07 23.76 -0.41
N ASN A 557 -0.46 25.02 -0.59
CA ASN A 557 -0.99 25.86 0.50
C ASN A 557 -2.51 25.72 0.70
N SER A 558 -3.21 25.05 -0.22
CA SER A 558 -4.68 24.99 -0.19
C SER A 558 -5.25 23.64 0.27
N HIS A 559 -4.42 22.59 0.38
CA HIS A 559 -4.91 21.22 0.62
C HIS A 559 -3.96 20.32 1.46
N GLY A 560 -2.94 20.89 2.11
CA GLY A 560 -2.18 20.26 3.20
C GLY A 560 -1.16 19.17 2.84
N ASN A 561 -1.09 18.73 1.59
CA ASN A 561 -0.03 17.88 1.04
C ASN A 561 0.31 18.46 -0.34
N LEU A 562 1.58 18.46 -0.75
CA LEU A 562 2.10 18.88 -2.08
C LEU A 562 2.68 20.31 -2.18
N SER A 563 3.14 20.95 -1.10
CA SER A 563 3.95 22.15 -1.33
C SER A 563 5.28 21.73 -1.91
N LEU A 564 5.45 22.02 -3.21
CA LEU A 564 6.76 21.98 -3.85
C LEU A 564 7.82 22.69 -2.99
N LEU A 565 7.42 23.68 -2.20
CA LEU A 565 8.30 24.45 -1.32
C LEU A 565 8.77 23.63 -0.10
N ASP A 566 7.97 22.69 0.41
CA ASP A 566 8.37 21.80 1.50
C ASP A 566 9.55 20.91 1.09
N TYR A 567 9.66 20.58 -0.20
CA TYR A 567 10.79 19.86 -0.78
C TYR A 567 12.15 20.59 -0.60
N PHE A 568 12.11 21.93 -0.56
CA PHE A 568 13.31 22.77 -0.44
C PHE A 568 13.57 23.23 1.00
N HIS A 569 12.60 23.08 1.90
CA HIS A 569 12.66 23.67 3.23
C HIS A 569 13.40 22.80 4.26
N ASP A 570 14.19 23.44 5.13
CA ASP A 570 14.86 22.76 6.24
C ASP A 570 14.00 22.72 7.51
N PHE A 571 13.20 21.67 7.68
CA PHE A 571 12.45 21.44 8.92
C PHE A 571 13.28 21.02 10.14
N THR A 572 14.61 20.88 10.03
CA THR A 572 15.47 20.28 11.08
C THR A 572 15.42 21.10 12.36
N PRO A 573 15.54 22.45 12.31
CA PRO A 573 15.48 23.26 13.52
C PRO A 573 14.12 23.11 14.22
N LEU A 574 13.01 23.23 13.48
CA LEU A 574 11.66 23.09 14.05
C LEU A 574 11.43 21.69 14.65
N PHE A 575 11.87 20.64 13.96
CA PHE A 575 11.71 19.27 14.47
C PHE A 575 12.59 19.01 15.71
N LYS A 576 13.77 19.62 15.80
CA LYS A 576 14.58 19.56 17.03
C LYS A 576 13.86 20.25 18.18
N ASP A 577 13.14 21.33 17.93
CA ASP A 577 12.38 22.08 18.94
C ASP A 577 11.18 21.26 19.42
N TYR A 578 10.48 20.61 18.50
CA TYR A 578 9.45 19.61 18.80
C TYR A 578 9.95 18.49 19.71
N LEU A 579 11.08 17.85 19.36
CA LEU A 579 11.64 16.80 20.21
C LEU A 579 12.09 17.31 21.58
N ARG A 580 12.49 18.58 21.69
CA ARG A 580 12.78 19.22 22.98
C ARG A 580 11.50 19.43 23.80
N SER A 581 10.41 19.88 23.18
CA SER A 581 9.13 20.05 23.87
C SER A 581 8.52 18.73 24.35
N LEU A 582 8.83 17.62 23.67
CA LEU A 582 8.45 16.28 24.11
C LEU A 582 9.38 15.68 25.18
N HIS A 583 10.42 16.39 25.63
CA HIS A 583 11.45 15.84 26.52
C HIS A 583 12.12 14.56 25.99
N ALA A 584 12.17 14.38 24.67
CA ALA A 584 12.49 13.12 24.01
C ALA A 584 13.82 12.49 24.45
N ASN A 585 14.88 13.30 24.58
CA ASN A 585 16.18 12.82 25.03
C ASN A 585 16.20 12.44 26.52
N VAL A 586 15.36 13.05 27.35
CA VAL A 586 15.24 12.72 28.78
C VAL A 586 14.55 11.36 28.90
N ASP A 587 13.43 11.17 28.21
CA ASP A 587 12.68 9.92 28.24
C ASP A 587 13.46 8.75 27.63
N ALA A 588 14.16 8.98 26.53
CA ALA A 588 15.08 7.98 25.98
C ALA A 588 16.15 7.54 26.99
N ARG A 589 16.78 8.49 27.70
CA ARG A 589 17.79 8.16 28.72
C ARG A 589 17.22 7.36 29.89
N ARG A 590 15.97 7.63 30.30
CA ARG A 590 15.30 6.88 31.38
C ARG A 590 15.20 5.38 31.07
N VAL A 591 15.06 5.03 29.79
CA VAL A 591 14.97 3.63 29.33
C VAL A 591 16.29 3.09 28.78
N GLY A 592 17.41 3.78 29.03
CA GLY A 592 18.74 3.33 28.59
C GLY A 592 19.07 3.60 27.12
N LEU A 593 18.31 4.46 26.46
CA LEU A 593 18.50 4.83 25.05
C LEU A 593 19.11 6.23 24.88
N SER A 594 19.69 6.46 23.70
CA SER A 594 20.02 7.77 23.18
C SER A 594 19.55 7.90 21.73
N ARG A 595 19.17 9.12 21.38
CA ARG A 595 18.94 9.48 19.98
C ARG A 595 20.27 9.45 19.22
N ARG A 596 20.33 8.72 18.12
CA ARG A 596 21.50 8.72 17.24
C ARG A 596 21.55 10.02 16.46
N ARG A 597 22.76 10.58 16.34
CA ARG A 597 23.02 11.70 15.43
C ARG A 597 23.09 11.17 13.99
N LYS A 598 24.00 10.24 13.71
CA LYS A 598 24.04 9.54 12.42
C LYS A 598 23.17 8.30 12.49
N HIS A 599 22.18 8.20 11.60
CA HIS A 599 21.36 6.99 11.47
C HIS A 599 22.15 5.88 10.77
N LEU A 600 21.79 4.64 11.06
CA LEU A 600 22.40 3.44 10.50
C LEU A 600 21.43 2.68 9.60
N VAL A 601 20.12 2.87 9.79
CA VAL A 601 19.09 2.10 9.11
C VAL A 601 18.30 2.90 8.09
N VAL A 602 17.77 4.07 8.48
CA VAL A 602 16.94 4.94 7.63
C VAL A 602 17.49 6.36 7.56
N PRO A 603 17.34 7.08 6.44
CA PRO A 603 17.70 8.50 6.39
C PRO A 603 16.87 9.31 7.38
N HIS A 604 17.33 10.51 7.72
CA HIS A 604 16.56 11.43 8.59
C HIS A 604 15.25 11.88 7.95
N ARG A 605 15.19 11.87 6.62
CA ARG A 605 14.09 12.39 5.81
C ARG A 605 13.86 11.55 4.57
N LEU A 606 12.71 11.76 3.94
CA LEU A 606 12.44 11.21 2.62
C LEU A 606 13.33 11.87 1.55
N SER A 607 13.67 11.11 0.52
CA SER A 607 14.43 11.57 -0.66
C SER A 607 15.81 12.16 -0.36
N VAL A 608 16.44 11.77 0.75
CA VAL A 608 17.86 12.03 1.04
C VAL A 608 18.59 10.71 1.29
N ASP A 609 19.89 10.69 1.01
CA ASP A 609 20.73 9.54 1.32
C ASP A 609 20.97 9.43 2.83
N ILE A 610 21.17 8.21 3.33
CA ILE A 610 21.43 7.96 4.75
C ILE A 610 22.75 8.61 5.23
N ASP A 611 23.72 8.77 4.34
CA ASP A 611 24.98 9.44 4.63
C ASP A 611 24.88 10.97 4.59
N ASP A 612 23.81 11.52 4.00
CA ASP A 612 23.54 12.96 3.94
C ASP A 612 22.71 13.44 5.13
N PHE A 613 23.32 13.45 6.32
CA PHE A 613 22.69 13.82 7.59
C PHE A 613 22.03 15.22 7.60
N GLY A 614 22.54 16.15 6.81
CA GLY A 614 22.03 17.52 6.68
C GLY A 614 21.28 17.76 5.37
N GLY A 615 21.02 16.68 4.62
CA GLY A 615 20.47 16.72 3.29
C GLY A 615 19.11 17.37 3.25
N ILE A 616 18.89 18.14 2.19
CA ILE A 616 17.59 18.70 1.85
C ILE A 616 17.31 18.30 0.41
N PRO A 617 16.24 17.53 0.15
CA PRO A 617 15.99 16.95 -1.17
C PRO A 617 16.12 17.96 -2.30
N GLY A 618 15.46 19.11 -2.17
CA GLY A 618 15.42 20.15 -3.19
C GLY A 618 16.75 20.85 -3.49
N LYS A 619 17.76 20.80 -2.61
CA LYS A 619 19.01 21.56 -2.80
C LYS A 619 19.94 20.96 -3.86
N ALA A 620 19.87 19.66 -4.11
CA ALA A 620 20.71 18.96 -5.08
C ALA A 620 19.91 18.20 -6.15
N ALA A 621 18.57 18.23 -6.09
CA ALA A 621 17.71 17.49 -7.00
C ALA A 621 17.63 18.14 -8.39
N SER A 622 17.50 17.28 -9.41
CA SER A 622 17.06 17.72 -10.74
C SER A 622 15.57 18.04 -10.74
N TYR A 623 15.10 18.80 -11.74
CA TYR A 623 13.66 19.04 -11.91
C TYR A 623 12.88 17.73 -12.05
N ASP A 624 13.44 16.74 -12.74
CA ASP A 624 12.79 15.45 -12.94
C ASP A 624 12.64 14.70 -11.60
N ARG A 625 13.69 14.67 -10.77
CA ARG A 625 13.62 14.08 -9.42
C ARG A 625 12.53 14.75 -8.58
N CYS A 626 12.54 16.08 -8.55
CA CYS A 626 11.53 16.87 -7.85
C CYS A 626 10.11 16.61 -8.37
N TYR A 627 9.91 16.57 -9.69
CA TYR A 627 8.63 16.23 -10.31
C TYR A 627 8.13 14.84 -9.87
N TYR A 628 9.00 13.83 -9.88
CA TYR A 628 8.61 12.47 -9.51
C TYR A 628 8.34 12.32 -8.01
N ASP A 629 9.20 12.87 -7.15
CA ASP A 629 9.00 12.78 -5.71
C ASP A 629 7.72 13.55 -5.28
N CYS A 630 7.54 14.80 -5.74
CA CYS A 630 6.42 15.65 -5.32
C CYS A 630 5.11 15.29 -6.02
N MET A 631 5.11 15.15 -7.36
CA MET A 631 3.86 15.08 -8.14
C MET A 631 3.40 13.66 -8.45
N ILE A 632 4.32 12.70 -8.53
CA ILE A 632 3.98 11.29 -8.79
C ILE A 632 3.95 10.49 -7.48
N GLY A 633 4.90 10.72 -6.57
CA GLY A 633 4.99 10.05 -5.28
C GLY A 633 4.04 10.57 -4.19
N ASP A 634 3.50 11.78 -4.32
CA ASP A 634 2.68 12.47 -3.29
C ASP A 634 3.36 12.57 -1.91
N LEU A 635 4.68 12.76 -1.87
CA LEU A 635 5.39 12.93 -0.60
C LEU A 635 5.14 14.34 -0.06
N THR A 636 4.98 14.48 1.26
CA THR A 636 4.80 15.80 1.90
C THR A 636 6.13 16.45 2.27
N PHE A 637 7.19 15.65 2.46
CA PHE A 637 8.55 16.04 2.87
C PHE A 637 8.64 16.66 4.27
N THR A 638 7.53 16.68 4.99
CA THR A 638 7.49 17.06 6.40
C THR A 638 7.85 15.89 7.30
N GLU A 639 7.78 14.67 6.77
CA GLU A 639 8.10 13.43 7.46
C GLU A 639 9.53 13.43 8.02
N GLN A 640 9.67 12.96 9.25
CA GLN A 640 10.96 12.81 9.91
C GLN A 640 11.12 11.43 10.52
N PHE A 641 12.32 10.86 10.40
CA PHE A 641 12.70 9.66 11.12
C PHE A 641 13.60 10.02 12.30
N VAL A 642 13.53 9.20 13.35
CA VAL A 642 14.47 9.24 14.46
C VAL A 642 14.89 7.82 14.80
N GLU A 643 16.19 7.59 14.87
CA GLU A 643 16.78 6.33 15.30
C GLU A 643 17.27 6.43 16.75
N TRP A 644 16.83 5.49 17.59
CA TRP A 644 17.21 5.37 18.99
C TRP A 644 18.09 4.13 19.16
N GLY A 645 19.23 4.28 19.82
CA GLY A 645 20.16 3.19 20.12
C GLY A 645 20.43 3.08 21.62
N LEU A 646 20.98 1.95 22.05
CA LEU A 646 21.44 1.76 23.42
C LEU A 646 22.53 2.79 23.79
N ASN A 647 22.48 3.31 25.01
CA ASN A 647 23.53 4.18 25.53
C ASN A 647 24.85 3.43 25.64
N SER A 648 25.96 4.08 25.29
CA SER A 648 27.31 3.52 25.38
C SER A 648 27.70 3.09 26.80
N SER A 649 27.03 3.60 27.85
CA SER A 649 27.20 3.16 29.24
C SER A 649 26.48 1.85 29.58
N CYS A 650 25.57 1.37 28.73
CA CYS A 650 24.77 0.16 28.93
C CYS A 650 25.30 -1.05 28.14
N VAL A 651 26.30 -0.84 27.28
CA VAL A 651 27.02 -1.91 26.58
C VAL A 651 28.21 -2.31 27.48
N ARG A 652 28.04 -3.37 28.26
CA ARG A 652 29.12 -3.99 29.05
C ARG A 652 29.08 -5.49 28.88
#